data_AF-A0A7S3DGI9-F1
#
_entry.id   AF-A0A7S3DGI9-F1
#
_cell.length_a   1.000
_cell.length_b   1.000
_cell.length_c   1.000
_cell.angle_alpha   90.00
_cell.angle_beta   90.00
_cell.angle_gamma   90.00
#
_symmetry.space_group_name_H-M   'P 1'
#
loop_
_entity.id
_entity.type
_entity.pdbx_description
1 polymer ?
#
loop_
_entity_poly.entity_id
_entity_poly.type
_entity_poly.pdbx_seq_one_letter_code
_entity_poly.pdbx_strand_id
1 'polypeptide(L)'
;MWEKHPEVAQALDYKPNDGSFWMSYKEFLKYFSTLYLCIQFPPGWSTHKAASQWKGKSAGGCPNNETWVNNPMFTLTVEETTQARMVLSQTDARMEKEGDDWAKYDNSIGFVVTTKKSFDESGGQFDKLAIVGDSGPYEERRDVSLPLRVDLKAEDSPFLIIPSAFKAGSEGDFIVSVHTATSSHLSGGELPLKTKESKPKSISKQIVKERKDKKKQKKQKEAIRERDVPSTGLDEVSVVAMCKAKQCKFEDPDFPATERSLFGDSEKPEDHIPADDIKWLRPEEFCPGEPQVFIEGVDPGDVIQGRLGDCWFLGALSTVALKPPVLQHLFIGGARHRKEFGVVTLQFYKDGRWVEVLIDDRIPCRKGHKRYKPIYASCKDPNELWVMLAEKAYAKLHSCYLHLRGGFLPYGVRDLTGGVPQDFRFRDDYVQTMIRNGELWRKVVDFFECGSFLGCSRSRKSKSESEADVANGVLAVHAYGITDVQEVEGFKLLRIRNPWGRKEWQGDWSDKSEKWRKYPAVKKTLNHEDKNDGTFWMAWEDVLEIFSVIEVCRLFSSDWNVVHRRGRWVGESAAGPYNSPWWFNNPMFTLRLPRGRKTKVFISLTQEDARMTKHWKQHNAAMAIVVTTEEQVKSGRRLHSEQLCAHSLPYTSSRDVSIMTVVELDGDHKYVAMPNTYSVRTK
;
A
#
# COMPACT_ATOMS: atom_id res chain seq x y z
N MET A 1 39.35 11.99 1.07
CA MET A 1 38.77 12.43 2.37
C MET A 1 38.27 11.23 3.15
N TRP A 2 37.37 10.42 2.58
CA TRP A 2 36.84 9.22 3.24
C TRP A 2 37.90 8.21 3.68
N GLU A 3 38.93 7.96 2.86
CA GLU A 3 40.07 7.10 3.23
C GLU A 3 40.95 7.67 4.36
N LYS A 4 40.92 9.00 4.55
CA LYS A 4 41.71 9.70 5.58
C LYS A 4 40.95 9.87 6.89
N HIS A 5 39.62 9.71 6.86
CA HIS A 5 38.69 9.88 7.98
C HIS A 5 37.64 8.76 7.97
N PRO A 6 38.04 7.50 8.14
CA PRO A 6 37.14 6.34 8.09
C PRO A 6 36.03 6.40 9.15
N GLU A 7 36.29 7.06 10.29
CA GLU A 7 35.30 7.30 11.35
C GLU A 7 34.12 8.16 10.88
N VAL A 8 34.39 9.16 10.03
CA VAL A 8 33.35 10.03 9.47
C VAL A 8 32.60 9.30 8.35
N ALA A 9 33.30 8.49 7.55
CA ALA A 9 32.67 7.63 6.54
C ALA A 9 31.69 6.64 7.16
N GLN A 10 32.06 6.03 8.29
CA GLN A 10 31.21 5.09 9.03
C GLN A 10 30.01 5.80 9.68
N ALA A 11 30.23 6.96 10.31
CA ALA A 11 29.14 7.71 10.95
C ALA A 11 28.08 8.23 9.97
N LEU A 12 28.48 8.45 8.71
CA LEU A 12 27.60 8.95 7.64
C LEU A 12 27.10 7.84 6.69
N ASP A 13 27.30 6.56 7.01
CA ASP A 13 26.94 5.42 6.14
C ASP A 13 27.38 5.62 4.68
N TYR A 14 28.62 6.08 4.47
CA TYR A 14 29.12 6.40 3.13
C TYR A 14 29.24 5.14 2.26
N LYS A 15 28.57 5.16 1.10
CA LYS A 15 28.65 4.11 0.07
C LYS A 15 29.27 4.68 -1.21
N PRO A 16 30.37 4.10 -1.74
CA PRO A 16 30.96 4.57 -2.98
C PRO A 16 30.09 4.20 -4.19
N ASN A 17 29.92 5.15 -5.12
CA ASN A 17 29.32 4.97 -6.46
C ASN A 17 27.82 4.60 -6.51
N ASP A 18 27.02 4.97 -5.50
CA ASP A 18 25.56 4.75 -5.48
C ASP A 18 24.75 5.94 -6.06
N GLY A 19 25.42 6.99 -6.52
CA GLY A 19 24.80 8.23 -7.00
C GLY A 19 24.50 9.25 -5.91
N SER A 20 24.78 8.94 -4.64
CA SER A 20 24.68 9.85 -3.50
C SER A 20 26.05 10.45 -3.19
N PHE A 21 26.06 11.69 -2.69
CA PHE A 21 27.29 12.31 -2.22
C PHE A 21 27.03 13.23 -1.04
N TRP A 22 27.99 13.27 -0.13
CA TRP A 22 28.00 14.23 0.96
C TRP A 22 28.67 15.51 0.49
N MET A 23 28.06 16.64 0.82
CA MET A 23 28.65 17.95 0.60
C MET A 23 28.49 18.81 1.84
N SER A 24 29.39 19.76 2.03
CA SER A 24 29.21 20.73 3.11
C SER A 24 27.96 21.58 2.84
N TYR A 25 27.23 21.94 3.89
CA TYR A 25 26.07 22.82 3.74
C TYR A 25 26.43 24.15 3.06
N LYS A 26 27.65 24.66 3.30
CA LYS A 26 28.19 25.85 2.64
C LYS A 26 28.32 25.67 1.13
N GLU A 27 28.77 24.50 0.66
CA GLU A 27 28.84 24.19 -0.77
C GLU A 27 27.46 23.88 -1.35
N PHE A 28 26.57 23.24 -0.59
CA PHE A 28 25.17 23.06 -0.99
C PHE A 28 24.54 24.41 -1.33
N LEU A 29 24.65 25.40 -0.45
CA LEU A 29 24.15 26.75 -0.69
C LEU A 29 24.81 27.49 -1.87
N LYS A 30 26.01 27.05 -2.29
CA LYS A 30 26.73 27.62 -3.45
C LYS A 30 26.27 27.00 -4.77
N TYR A 31 26.03 25.69 -4.78
CA TYR A 31 25.78 24.93 -6.01
C TYR A 31 24.30 24.58 -6.24
N PHE A 32 23.49 24.58 -5.18
CA PHE A 32 22.06 24.30 -5.25
C PHE A 32 21.25 25.56 -4.93
N SER A 33 20.36 25.93 -5.85
CA SER A 33 19.52 27.13 -5.72
C SER A 33 18.17 26.87 -5.04
N THR A 34 17.77 25.61 -4.93
CA THR A 34 16.41 25.24 -4.51
C THR A 34 16.44 24.02 -3.60
N LEU A 35 15.76 24.12 -2.46
CA LEU A 35 15.51 23.00 -1.55
C LEU A 35 14.02 22.64 -1.62
N TYR A 36 13.72 21.37 -1.90
CA TYR A 36 12.35 20.86 -1.89
C TYR A 36 12.06 20.21 -0.55
N LEU A 37 11.01 20.66 0.13
CA LEU A 37 10.57 20.13 1.42
C LEU A 37 9.17 19.54 1.28
N CYS A 38 9.05 18.22 1.48
CA CYS A 38 7.76 17.56 1.65
C CYS A 38 7.53 17.35 3.15
N ILE A 39 6.53 18.03 3.73
CA ILE A 39 6.27 18.00 5.16
C ILE A 39 5.13 17.01 5.44
N GLN A 40 5.45 15.96 6.19
CA GLN A 40 4.43 15.11 6.82
C GLN A 40 4.10 15.69 8.19
N PHE A 41 2.86 16.15 8.38
CA PHE A 41 2.44 16.73 9.65
C PHE A 41 2.28 15.64 10.73
N PRO A 42 2.84 15.83 11.94
CA PRO A 42 2.71 14.89 13.04
C PRO A 42 1.24 14.65 13.45
N PRO A 43 0.92 13.49 14.05
CA PRO A 43 -0.36 13.27 14.71
C PRO A 43 -0.64 14.36 15.76
N GLY A 44 -1.82 15.00 15.68
CA GLY A 44 -2.22 16.10 16.58
C GLY A 44 -2.34 17.47 15.91
N TRP A 45 -1.79 17.63 14.70
CA TRP A 45 -2.07 18.80 13.87
C TRP A 45 -3.50 18.76 13.31
N SER A 46 -4.23 19.87 13.41
CA SER A 46 -5.53 20.01 12.76
C SER A 46 -5.32 20.26 11.26
N THR A 47 -6.10 19.59 10.41
CA THR A 47 -5.99 19.72 8.96
C THR A 47 -7.37 19.96 8.36
N HIS A 48 -7.47 21.01 7.54
CA HIS A 48 -8.68 21.36 6.81
C HIS A 48 -8.39 21.46 5.32
N LYS A 49 -9.34 21.03 4.49
CA LYS A 49 -9.30 21.19 3.04
C LYS A 49 -10.62 21.77 2.55
N ALA A 50 -10.55 22.81 1.74
CA ALA A 50 -11.72 23.43 1.13
C ALA A 50 -11.50 23.59 -0.38
N ALA A 51 -12.42 23.07 -1.17
CA ALA A 51 -12.40 23.19 -2.63
C ALA A 51 -13.29 24.36 -3.08
N SER A 52 -12.84 25.11 -4.08
CA SER A 52 -13.61 26.20 -4.68
C SER A 52 -13.11 26.45 -6.11
N GLN A 53 -13.59 27.52 -6.74
CA GLN A 53 -13.27 27.88 -8.11
C GLN A 53 -13.19 29.41 -8.24
N TRP A 54 -12.25 29.89 -9.05
CA TRP A 54 -12.30 31.25 -9.60
C TRP A 54 -13.20 31.20 -10.83
N LYS A 55 -14.37 31.85 -10.77
CA LYS A 55 -15.33 31.85 -11.88
C LYS A 55 -16.16 33.12 -11.95
N GLY A 56 -16.27 33.70 -13.14
CA GLY A 56 -16.99 34.95 -13.38
C GLY A 56 -16.50 36.06 -12.44
N LYS A 57 -17.43 36.63 -11.66
CA LYS A 57 -17.09 37.72 -10.71
C LYS A 57 -16.09 37.30 -9.64
N SER A 58 -16.00 36.02 -9.30
CA SER A 58 -15.07 35.53 -8.28
C SER A 58 -13.63 35.35 -8.77
N ALA A 59 -13.35 35.54 -10.06
CA ALA A 59 -11.99 35.56 -10.61
C ALA A 59 -11.35 36.95 -10.46
N GLY A 60 -11.09 37.36 -9.23
CA GLY A 60 -10.73 38.74 -8.88
C GLY A 60 -9.32 39.19 -9.27
N GLY A 61 -8.41 38.26 -9.58
CA GLY A 61 -6.99 38.54 -9.84
C GLY A 61 -6.16 38.61 -8.57
N CYS A 62 -4.90 39.10 -8.62
CA CYS A 62 -4.03 39.36 -7.45
C CYS A 62 -4.35 40.68 -6.72
N PRO A 63 -3.79 40.99 -5.51
CA PRO A 63 -4.16 42.17 -4.71
C PRO A 63 -3.96 43.54 -5.38
N ASN A 64 -3.27 43.57 -6.53
CA ASN A 64 -3.10 44.78 -7.33
C ASN A 64 -4.27 45.02 -8.31
N ASN A 65 -5.24 44.10 -8.40
CA ASN A 65 -6.43 44.25 -9.24
C ASN A 65 -7.59 44.80 -8.41
N GLU A 66 -8.37 45.73 -8.97
CA GLU A 66 -9.54 46.32 -8.29
C GLU A 66 -10.61 45.28 -7.93
N THR A 67 -10.70 44.20 -8.70
CA THR A 67 -11.63 43.08 -8.47
C THR A 67 -11.14 42.06 -7.45
N TRP A 68 -9.96 42.25 -6.82
CA TRP A 68 -9.35 41.33 -5.86
C TRP A 68 -10.31 40.90 -4.75
N VAL A 69 -11.08 41.85 -4.24
CA VAL A 69 -12.03 41.66 -3.13
C VAL A 69 -13.17 40.70 -3.48
N ASN A 70 -13.32 40.33 -4.76
CA ASN A 70 -14.32 39.36 -5.18
C ASN A 70 -13.80 37.92 -5.14
N ASN A 71 -12.50 37.69 -4.92
CA ASN A 71 -11.95 36.34 -4.83
C ASN A 71 -12.62 35.56 -3.68
N PRO A 72 -12.74 34.21 -3.79
CA PRO A 72 -13.26 33.40 -2.71
C PRO A 72 -12.44 33.60 -1.43
N MET A 73 -13.11 33.68 -0.28
CA MET A 73 -12.46 33.89 1.02
C MET A 73 -12.84 32.77 1.99
N PHE A 74 -11.84 32.32 2.75
CA PHE A 74 -12.00 31.29 3.77
C PHE A 74 -11.62 31.86 5.12
N THR A 75 -12.50 31.70 6.10
CA THR A 75 -12.29 32.14 7.48
C THR A 75 -11.72 30.99 8.30
N LEU A 76 -10.51 31.17 8.82
CA LEU A 76 -9.84 30.27 9.75
C LEU A 76 -9.94 30.83 11.16
N THR A 77 -10.61 30.11 12.04
CA THR A 77 -10.70 30.42 13.47
C THR A 77 -9.75 29.52 14.24
N VAL A 78 -8.92 30.13 15.09
CA VAL A 78 -8.06 29.43 16.06
C VAL A 78 -8.41 29.94 17.46
N GLU A 79 -8.42 29.04 18.44
CA GLU A 79 -8.70 29.37 19.85
C GLU A 79 -7.42 29.64 20.65
N GLU A 80 -6.31 29.04 20.22
CA GLU A 80 -5.00 29.17 20.82
C GLU A 80 -3.98 29.61 19.76
N THR A 81 -2.95 30.35 20.17
CA THR A 81 -1.86 30.75 19.27
C THR A 81 -1.21 29.49 18.69
N THR A 82 -1.23 29.37 17.37
CA THR A 82 -0.94 28.12 16.67
C THR A 82 -0.05 28.34 15.48
N GLN A 83 0.63 27.28 15.06
CA GLN A 83 1.54 27.34 13.93
C GLN A 83 0.83 26.83 12.73
N ALA A 84 0.79 27.63 11.67
CA ALA A 84 0.06 27.29 10.47
C ALA A 84 0.99 27.03 9.29
N ARG A 85 0.59 26.06 8.47
CA ARG A 85 1.07 25.85 7.10
C ARG A 85 -0.13 25.81 6.18
N MET A 86 -0.04 26.51 5.06
CA MET A 86 -1.14 26.60 4.10
C MET A 86 -0.62 26.32 2.70
N VAL A 87 -1.45 25.63 1.91
CA VAL A 87 -1.16 25.26 0.52
C VAL A 87 -2.38 25.58 -0.32
N LEU A 88 -2.16 26.23 -1.45
CA LEU A 88 -3.13 26.39 -2.52
C LEU A 88 -2.73 25.48 -3.68
N SER A 89 -3.65 24.62 -4.08
CA SER A 89 -3.47 23.69 -5.19
C SER A 89 -4.46 24.00 -6.31
N GLN A 90 -4.00 24.11 -7.55
CA GLN A 90 -4.87 24.15 -8.74
C GLN A 90 -4.93 22.78 -9.43
N THR A 91 -5.87 22.60 -10.35
CA THR A 91 -5.99 21.37 -11.15
C THR A 91 -4.67 21.03 -11.84
N ASP A 92 -4.30 19.75 -11.78
CA ASP A 92 -3.08 19.26 -12.42
C ASP A 92 -3.19 19.41 -13.95
N ALA A 93 -2.31 20.21 -14.56
CA ALA A 93 -2.36 20.52 -15.99
C ALA A 93 -2.30 19.28 -16.89
N ARG A 94 -1.71 18.17 -16.39
CA ARG A 94 -1.63 16.88 -17.10
C ARG A 94 -2.99 16.18 -17.23
N MET A 95 -3.98 16.58 -16.43
CA MET A 95 -5.33 16.04 -16.45
C MET A 95 -6.21 16.72 -17.51
N GLU A 96 -5.86 17.93 -17.94
CA GLU A 96 -6.67 18.74 -18.84
C GLU A 96 -6.07 18.89 -20.25
N LYS A 97 -4.73 18.83 -20.38
CA LYS A 97 -4.03 19.01 -21.66
C LYS A 97 -3.48 17.67 -22.18
N GLU A 98 -3.79 17.33 -23.43
CA GLU A 98 -3.15 16.20 -24.15
C GLU A 98 -1.89 16.69 -24.90
N GLY A 99 -0.73 16.04 -24.70
CA GLY A 99 0.53 16.35 -25.40
C GLY A 99 1.73 16.60 -24.48
N ASP A 100 2.93 16.86 -25.04
CA ASP A 100 4.17 17.12 -24.28
C ASP A 100 4.27 18.56 -23.72
N ASP A 101 3.28 19.41 -23.98
CA ASP A 101 3.24 20.83 -23.55
C ASP A 101 2.58 21.01 -22.16
N TRP A 102 2.51 19.94 -21.36
CA TRP A 102 1.96 19.94 -20.00
C TRP A 102 2.81 20.74 -19.00
N ALA A 103 3.99 21.21 -19.41
CA ALA A 103 4.94 21.91 -18.56
C ALA A 103 4.49 23.33 -18.12
N LYS A 104 3.33 23.81 -18.58
CA LYS A 104 2.82 25.16 -18.25
C LYS A 104 1.39 25.13 -17.70
N TYR A 105 1.24 25.65 -16.49
CA TYR A 105 -0.04 25.98 -15.88
C TYR A 105 -0.55 27.30 -16.45
N ASP A 106 -1.83 27.34 -16.87
CA ASP A 106 -2.41 28.56 -17.47
C ASP A 106 -2.59 29.69 -16.45
N ASN A 107 -2.74 29.32 -15.17
CA ASN A 107 -2.84 30.25 -14.07
C ASN A 107 -1.55 30.25 -13.26
N SER A 108 -0.97 31.44 -13.09
CA SER A 108 -0.03 31.72 -12.02
C SER A 108 -0.85 31.98 -10.75
N ILE A 109 -0.67 31.20 -9.70
CA ILE A 109 -1.54 31.19 -8.50
C ILE A 109 -0.81 31.67 -7.25
N GLY A 110 -1.58 32.21 -6.31
CA GLY A 110 -1.09 32.71 -5.03
C GLY A 110 -2.23 32.92 -4.03
N PHE A 111 -1.90 33.07 -2.76
CA PHE A 111 -2.88 33.40 -1.73
C PHE A 111 -2.31 34.33 -0.67
N VAL A 112 -3.21 35.04 0.00
CA VAL A 112 -2.92 35.94 1.10
C VAL A 112 -3.67 35.51 2.35
N VAL A 113 -3.04 35.66 3.50
CA VAL A 113 -3.62 35.47 4.83
C VAL A 113 -3.59 36.81 5.57
N THR A 114 -4.74 37.26 6.05
CA THR A 114 -4.89 38.51 6.82
C THR A 114 -5.82 38.30 8.01
N THR A 115 -5.89 39.25 8.93
CA THR A 115 -6.92 39.23 9.98
C THR A 115 -8.25 39.73 9.41
N LYS A 116 -9.37 39.20 9.89
CA LYS A 116 -10.69 39.69 9.44
C LYS A 116 -10.94 41.16 9.81
N LYS A 117 -10.30 41.65 10.89
CA LYS A 117 -10.41 43.05 11.34
C LYS A 117 -9.77 44.04 10.36
N SER A 118 -8.81 43.58 9.56
CA SER A 118 -8.05 44.39 8.61
C SER A 118 -8.57 44.33 7.18
N PHE A 119 -9.76 43.74 6.98
CA PHE A 119 -10.36 43.57 5.66
C PHE A 119 -11.72 44.29 5.62
N ASP A 120 -11.82 45.36 4.80
CA ASP A 120 -13.09 46.05 4.53
C ASP A 120 -13.78 45.45 3.30
N GLU A 121 -14.91 44.76 3.52
CA GLU A 121 -15.74 44.15 2.48
C GLU A 121 -16.42 45.18 1.56
N SER A 122 -16.43 46.48 1.92
CA SER A 122 -17.10 47.55 1.18
C SER A 122 -16.27 48.19 0.06
N GLY A 123 -15.09 47.63 -0.24
CA GLY A 123 -14.28 48.02 -1.40
C GLY A 123 -13.31 49.19 -1.15
N GLY A 124 -13.03 49.54 0.10
CA GLY A 124 -12.12 50.63 0.47
C GLY A 124 -10.93 50.18 1.30
N GLN A 125 -9.77 50.03 0.68
CA GLN A 125 -8.44 49.77 1.28
C GLN A 125 -8.22 48.38 1.91
N PHE A 126 -7.59 47.49 1.14
CA PHE A 126 -6.81 46.38 1.68
C PHE A 126 -5.46 46.92 2.17
N ASP A 127 -5.24 46.94 3.48
CA ASP A 127 -3.94 47.31 4.03
C ASP A 127 -2.95 46.16 3.84
N LYS A 128 -1.99 46.34 2.92
CA LYS A 128 -0.90 45.38 2.69
C LYS A 128 -0.05 45.15 3.94
N LEU A 129 -0.03 46.09 4.89
CA LEU A 129 0.66 45.95 6.18
C LEU A 129 -0.04 44.99 7.15
N ALA A 130 -1.27 44.57 6.85
CA ALA A 130 -2.03 43.63 7.67
C ALA A 130 -1.93 42.15 7.21
N ILE A 131 -1.10 41.87 6.20
CA ILE A 131 -0.80 40.50 5.78
C ILE A 131 -0.03 39.79 6.90
N VAL A 132 -0.63 38.73 7.45
CA VAL A 132 0.04 37.87 8.44
C VAL A 132 0.82 36.73 7.77
N GLY A 133 0.56 36.48 6.49
CA GLY A 133 1.38 35.62 5.64
C GLY A 133 0.84 35.50 4.22
N ASP A 134 1.67 35.08 3.28
CA ASP A 134 1.29 34.86 1.88
C ASP A 134 2.11 33.71 1.27
N SER A 135 1.74 33.27 0.07
CA SER A 135 2.43 32.20 -0.66
C SER A 135 3.78 32.60 -1.27
N GLY A 136 4.19 33.87 -1.16
CA GLY A 136 5.28 34.44 -1.94
C GLY A 136 4.81 34.89 -3.33
N PRO A 137 5.75 35.00 -4.30
CA PRO A 137 5.42 35.31 -5.69
C PRO A 137 4.37 34.36 -6.26
N TYR A 138 3.55 34.86 -7.19
CA TYR A 138 2.61 34.00 -7.90
C TYR A 138 3.40 33.10 -8.86
N GLU A 139 3.11 31.80 -8.83
CA GLU A 139 3.85 30.81 -9.61
C GLU A 139 2.94 29.99 -10.53
N GLU A 140 3.43 29.68 -11.73
CA GLU A 140 2.81 28.73 -12.67
C GLU A 140 3.13 27.29 -12.23
N ARG A 141 2.68 26.93 -11.02
CA ARG A 141 2.88 25.60 -10.42
C ARG A 141 1.55 25.02 -9.98
N ARG A 142 1.50 23.69 -9.82
CA ARG A 142 0.33 23.01 -9.27
C ARG A 142 0.00 23.48 -7.86
N ASP A 143 1.03 23.61 -7.05
CA ASP A 143 0.94 23.88 -5.63
C ASP A 143 1.81 25.08 -5.29
N VAL A 144 1.25 26.05 -4.57
CA VAL A 144 1.99 27.12 -3.90
C VAL A 144 1.71 27.05 -2.41
N SER A 145 2.74 27.27 -1.60
CA SER A 145 2.67 27.09 -0.16
C SER A 145 3.20 28.32 0.54
N LEU A 146 2.71 28.56 1.75
CA LEU A 146 3.24 29.61 2.62
C LEU A 146 4.73 29.33 2.94
N PRO A 147 5.68 30.16 2.47
CA PRO A 147 7.12 29.81 2.44
C PRO A 147 7.75 29.67 3.83
N LEU A 148 7.20 30.35 4.83
CA LEU A 148 7.68 30.36 6.21
C LEU A 148 6.71 29.60 7.14
N ARG A 149 7.14 29.30 8.37
CA ARG A 149 6.21 28.90 9.44
C ARG A 149 5.60 30.19 9.98
N VAL A 150 4.28 30.30 10.02
CA VAL A 150 3.60 31.48 10.59
C VAL A 150 2.92 31.09 11.88
N ASP A 151 3.18 31.85 12.94
CA ASP A 151 2.48 31.74 14.21
C ASP A 151 1.24 32.64 14.16
N LEU A 152 0.06 32.01 14.04
CA LEU A 152 -1.25 32.67 14.07
C LEU A 152 -1.65 32.89 15.52
N LYS A 153 -1.70 34.14 15.97
CA LYS A 153 -2.06 34.48 17.35
C LYS A 153 -3.57 34.38 17.57
N ALA A 154 -3.98 33.83 18.70
CA ALA A 154 -5.41 33.71 19.05
C ALA A 154 -6.13 35.08 19.10
N GLU A 155 -5.45 36.14 19.54
CA GLU A 155 -6.00 37.51 19.62
C GLU A 155 -6.38 38.14 18.27
N ASP A 156 -5.76 37.65 17.20
CA ASP A 156 -5.95 38.09 15.81
C ASP A 156 -6.98 37.23 15.05
N SER A 157 -7.46 36.16 15.70
CA SER A 157 -8.53 35.29 15.20
C SER A 157 -9.85 36.08 15.07
N PRO A 158 -10.64 35.88 14.01
CA PRO A 158 -10.42 34.95 12.91
C PRO A 158 -9.56 35.52 11.77
N PHE A 159 -8.86 34.63 11.08
CA PHE A 159 -8.04 34.93 9.90
C PHE A 159 -8.84 34.71 8.61
N LEU A 160 -8.53 35.50 7.58
CA LEU A 160 -9.04 35.36 6.22
C LEU A 160 -7.94 34.84 5.31
N ILE A 161 -8.25 33.79 4.55
CA ILE A 161 -7.40 33.21 3.51
C ILE A 161 -8.06 33.52 2.17
N ILE A 162 -7.35 34.23 1.30
CA ILE A 162 -7.85 34.70 0.01
C ILE A 162 -6.98 34.11 -1.11
N PRO A 163 -7.35 32.95 -1.66
CA PRO A 163 -6.70 32.36 -2.83
C PRO A 163 -7.11 33.05 -4.13
N SER A 164 -6.18 33.11 -5.07
CA SER A 164 -6.32 33.89 -6.30
C SER A 164 -5.40 33.44 -7.43
N ALA A 165 -5.81 33.73 -8.65
CA ALA A 165 -4.92 33.75 -9.81
C ALA A 165 -4.29 35.15 -9.96
N PHE A 166 -3.14 35.24 -10.64
CA PHE A 166 -2.42 36.50 -10.79
C PHE A 166 -3.22 37.54 -11.60
N LYS A 167 -3.82 37.12 -12.71
CA LYS A 167 -4.61 37.97 -13.61
C LYS A 167 -6.08 37.94 -13.23
N ALA A 168 -6.74 39.10 -13.25
CA ALA A 168 -8.20 39.15 -13.12
C ALA A 168 -8.88 38.44 -14.31
N GLY A 169 -9.98 37.74 -14.04
CA GLY A 169 -10.71 36.94 -15.02
C GLY A 169 -10.12 35.55 -15.31
N SER A 170 -8.97 35.20 -14.72
CA SER A 170 -8.43 33.83 -14.77
C SER A 170 -9.33 32.88 -14.01
N GLU A 171 -9.99 31.97 -14.73
CA GLU A 171 -10.86 30.96 -14.13
C GLU A 171 -10.09 29.65 -13.86
N GLY A 172 -10.53 28.90 -12.86
CA GLY A 172 -9.95 27.60 -12.52
C GLY A 172 -10.43 27.04 -11.20
N ASP A 173 -10.38 25.72 -11.06
CA ASP A 173 -10.68 25.01 -9.82
C ASP A 173 -9.44 24.99 -8.91
N PHE A 174 -9.66 25.11 -7.60
CA PHE A 174 -8.57 25.07 -6.63
C PHE A 174 -8.98 24.45 -5.28
N ILE A 175 -7.98 24.05 -4.50
CA ILE A 175 -8.10 23.53 -3.15
C ILE A 175 -7.19 24.32 -2.21
N VAL A 176 -7.74 24.82 -1.12
CA VAL A 176 -6.97 25.37 0.01
C VAL A 176 -6.82 24.28 1.06
N SER A 177 -5.58 23.97 1.43
CA SER A 177 -5.24 23.08 2.55
C SER A 177 -4.61 23.90 3.68
N VAL A 178 -5.14 23.77 4.90
CA VAL A 178 -4.67 24.45 6.10
C VAL A 178 -4.29 23.41 7.14
N HIS A 179 -3.08 23.53 7.67
CA HIS A 179 -2.55 22.66 8.72
C HIS A 179 -2.11 23.52 9.90
N THR A 180 -2.64 23.26 11.09
CA THR A 180 -2.37 24.00 12.33
C THR A 180 -1.89 23.06 13.44
N ALA A 181 -0.96 23.53 14.28
CA ALA A 181 -0.39 22.71 15.37
C ALA A 181 -1.38 22.45 16.51
N THR A 182 -2.47 23.21 16.59
CA THR A 182 -3.54 23.09 17.59
C THR A 182 -4.91 23.06 16.89
N SER A 183 -5.99 22.90 17.66
CA SER A 183 -7.35 22.87 17.11
C SER A 183 -7.69 24.16 16.37
N SER A 184 -8.31 24.03 15.20
CA SER A 184 -8.78 25.16 14.41
C SER A 184 -10.07 24.79 13.65
N HIS A 185 -10.73 25.80 13.10
CA HIS A 185 -11.91 25.62 12.27
C HIS A 185 -11.80 26.46 10.99
N LEU A 186 -12.02 25.84 9.83
CA LEU A 186 -12.05 26.51 8.54
C LEU A 186 -13.48 26.57 8.00
N SER A 187 -13.92 27.76 7.58
CA SER A 187 -15.24 28.01 7.01
C SER A 187 -15.14 28.92 5.77
N GLY A 188 -16.15 28.94 4.90
CA GLY A 188 -16.15 29.72 3.65
C GLY A 188 -15.95 28.89 2.38
N GLY A 189 -16.29 29.47 1.22
CA GLY A 189 -16.29 28.81 -0.10
C GLY A 189 -17.68 28.32 -0.53
N GLU A 190 -18.30 28.97 -1.51
CA GLU A 190 -19.62 28.60 -2.06
C GLU A 190 -19.54 27.43 -3.04
N LEU A 191 -19.07 26.26 -2.62
CA LEU A 191 -19.45 25.01 -3.27
C LEU A 191 -19.49 23.87 -2.24
N PRO A 192 -20.67 23.37 -1.84
CA PRO A 192 -20.73 22.04 -1.25
C PRO A 192 -20.16 21.05 -2.27
N LEU A 193 -19.33 20.11 -1.80
CA LEU A 193 -18.89 18.95 -2.58
C LEU A 193 -20.13 18.20 -3.13
N LYS A 194 -20.61 18.58 -4.31
CA LYS A 194 -21.59 17.81 -5.06
C LYS A 194 -20.82 16.80 -5.88
N THR A 195 -20.82 15.57 -5.37
CA THR A 195 -20.96 14.37 -6.20
C THR A 195 -21.96 14.67 -7.32
N LYS A 196 -21.51 14.61 -8.58
CA LYS A 196 -22.37 14.86 -9.74
C LYS A 196 -23.49 13.80 -9.81
N GLU A 197 -24.63 14.09 -9.19
CA GLU A 197 -25.96 13.70 -9.68
C GLU A 197 -26.68 14.96 -10.15
N SER A 198 -26.57 15.26 -11.45
CA SER A 198 -27.43 16.25 -12.10
C SER A 198 -28.61 15.53 -12.76
N LYS A 199 -29.83 15.75 -12.25
CA LYS A 199 -31.06 15.49 -13.03
C LYS A 199 -31.39 16.73 -13.88
N PRO A 200 -31.78 16.55 -15.14
CA PRO A 200 -32.18 17.63 -16.04
C PRO A 200 -33.68 17.97 -15.93
N LYS A 201 -34.03 19.23 -16.14
CA LYS A 201 -35.30 19.68 -16.73
C LYS A 201 -34.91 20.24 -18.10
N SER A 202 -35.64 20.13 -19.21
CA SER A 202 -36.90 19.50 -19.59
C SER A 202 -36.90 19.61 -21.12
N ILE A 203 -37.34 18.57 -21.85
CA ILE A 203 -38.20 18.61 -23.05
C ILE A 203 -38.10 17.26 -23.79
N SER A 204 -39.21 16.51 -23.65
CA SER A 204 -39.85 15.55 -24.57
C SER A 204 -39.10 14.37 -25.22
N LYS A 205 -39.73 13.19 -25.06
CA LYS A 205 -39.66 11.97 -25.90
C LYS A 205 -38.46 11.02 -25.78
N GLN A 206 -38.03 10.68 -24.56
CA GLN A 206 -37.13 9.52 -24.30
C GLN A 206 -37.47 8.68 -23.03
N ILE A 207 -38.71 8.80 -22.51
CA ILE A 207 -39.07 8.35 -21.15
C ILE A 207 -39.25 6.81 -21.00
N VAL A 208 -39.30 6.02 -22.06
CA VAL A 208 -39.58 4.57 -21.95
C VAL A 208 -38.32 3.69 -21.92
N LYS A 209 -37.20 4.12 -22.54
CA LYS A 209 -35.95 3.34 -22.60
C LYS A 209 -35.11 3.50 -21.32
N GLU A 210 -35.05 4.70 -20.75
CA GLU A 210 -34.28 4.97 -19.52
C GLU A 210 -34.81 4.30 -18.25
N ARG A 211 -36.09 3.94 -18.17
CA ARG A 211 -36.67 3.30 -16.96
C ARG A 211 -36.17 1.87 -16.77
N LYS A 212 -35.79 1.16 -17.84
CA LYS A 212 -35.17 -0.18 -17.75
C LYS A 212 -33.70 -0.08 -17.37
N ASP A 213 -32.97 0.91 -17.90
CA ASP A 213 -31.54 1.11 -17.60
C ASP A 213 -31.30 1.70 -16.20
N LYS A 214 -32.18 2.57 -15.70
CA LYS A 214 -32.13 3.07 -14.31
C LYS A 214 -32.45 1.99 -13.27
N LYS A 215 -33.31 1.01 -13.59
CA LYS A 215 -33.56 -0.16 -12.72
C LYS A 215 -32.34 -1.11 -12.69
N LYS A 216 -31.64 -1.24 -13.83
CA LYS A 216 -30.41 -2.03 -13.95
C LYS A 216 -29.22 -1.35 -13.24
N GLN A 217 -29.06 -0.04 -13.40
CA GLN A 217 -28.04 0.77 -12.71
C GLN A 217 -28.32 0.93 -11.20
N LYS A 218 -29.59 0.98 -10.76
CA LYS A 218 -29.94 0.98 -9.33
C LYS A 218 -29.63 -0.37 -8.69
N LYS A 219 -29.97 -1.49 -9.34
CA LYS A 219 -29.54 -2.84 -8.92
C LYS A 219 -28.02 -3.01 -8.93
N GLN A 220 -27.31 -2.35 -9.86
CA GLN A 220 -25.85 -2.38 -9.95
C GLN A 220 -25.18 -1.50 -8.88
N LYS A 221 -25.73 -0.33 -8.54
CA LYS A 221 -25.29 0.53 -7.42
C LYS A 221 -25.62 -0.09 -6.05
N GLU A 222 -26.77 -0.75 -5.89
CA GLU A 222 -27.11 -1.53 -4.69
C GLU A 222 -26.18 -2.73 -4.54
N ALA A 223 -25.88 -3.45 -5.62
CA ALA A 223 -24.88 -4.53 -5.61
C ALA A 223 -23.42 -4.04 -5.40
N ILE A 224 -23.12 -2.74 -5.56
CA ILE A 224 -21.79 -2.15 -5.27
C ILE A 224 -21.68 -1.77 -3.79
N ARG A 225 -22.79 -1.42 -3.12
CA ARG A 225 -22.83 -1.14 -1.67
C ARG A 225 -22.94 -2.40 -0.80
N GLU A 226 -23.45 -3.51 -1.33
CA GLU A 226 -23.61 -4.78 -0.61
C GLU A 226 -22.31 -5.58 -0.35
N ARG A 227 -21.13 -5.05 -0.68
CA ARG A 227 -19.88 -5.83 -0.73
C ARG A 227 -18.69 -5.22 0.02
N ASP A 228 -18.96 -4.29 0.92
CA ASP A 228 -17.99 -3.94 1.96
C ASP A 228 -17.95 -5.07 3.00
N VAL A 229 -16.76 -5.32 3.57
CA VAL A 229 -16.56 -6.21 4.73
C VAL A 229 -17.69 -5.92 5.73
N PRO A 230 -18.39 -6.94 6.27
CA PRO A 230 -19.43 -6.72 7.26
C PRO A 230 -18.79 -6.03 8.47
N SER A 231 -18.86 -4.72 8.47
CA SER A 231 -18.42 -3.85 9.53
C SER A 231 -19.62 -2.99 9.86
N THR A 232 -19.81 -2.75 11.15
CA THR A 232 -20.79 -1.83 11.71
C THR A 232 -20.64 -0.37 11.21
N GLY A 233 -19.67 -0.10 10.32
CA GLY A 233 -19.33 1.23 9.83
C GLY A 233 -18.71 2.13 10.90
N LEU A 234 -18.27 1.53 12.01
CA LEU A 234 -17.66 2.23 13.13
C LEU A 234 -16.21 2.57 12.80
N ASP A 235 -15.90 3.86 12.79
CA ASP A 235 -14.53 4.37 12.72
C ASP A 235 -13.90 4.46 14.12
N GLU A 236 -12.57 4.49 14.17
CA GLU A 236 -11.79 4.55 15.41
C GLU A 236 -12.20 5.73 16.31
N VAL A 237 -12.44 6.91 15.73
CA VAL A 237 -12.75 8.12 16.49
C VAL A 237 -14.08 7.96 17.22
N SER A 238 -15.09 7.46 16.52
CA SER A 238 -16.42 7.17 17.09
C SER A 238 -16.33 6.15 18.23
N VAL A 239 -15.55 5.08 18.05
CA VAL A 239 -15.40 4.03 19.07
C VAL A 239 -14.65 4.53 20.30
N VAL A 240 -13.56 5.28 20.11
CA VAL A 240 -12.81 5.88 21.22
C VAL A 240 -13.69 6.86 22.01
N ALA A 241 -14.48 7.70 21.35
CA ALA A 241 -15.41 8.61 22.01
C ALA A 241 -16.45 7.86 22.85
N MET A 242 -17.02 6.78 22.30
CA MET A 242 -17.97 5.92 23.01
C MET A 242 -17.34 5.26 24.25
N CYS A 243 -16.13 4.70 24.11
CA CYS A 243 -15.39 4.04 25.18
C CYS A 243 -15.04 5.03 26.30
N LYS A 244 -14.62 6.24 25.94
CA LYS A 244 -14.34 7.32 26.89
C LYS A 244 -15.59 7.74 27.67
N ALA A 245 -16.73 7.92 26.98
CA ALA A 245 -17.99 8.30 27.62
C ALA A 245 -18.53 7.22 28.59
N LYS A 246 -18.36 5.95 28.23
CA LYS A 246 -18.81 4.81 29.04
C LYS A 246 -17.77 4.32 30.06
N GLN A 247 -16.56 4.89 30.05
CA GLN A 247 -15.42 4.42 30.84
C GLN A 247 -15.18 2.90 30.70
N CYS A 248 -15.22 2.41 29.47
CA CYS A 248 -15.03 1.00 29.16
C CYS A 248 -13.95 0.79 28.08
N LYS A 249 -13.40 -0.42 27.99
CA LYS A 249 -12.61 -0.82 26.82
C LYS A 249 -13.53 -1.33 25.72
N PHE A 250 -13.12 -1.14 24.48
CA PHE A 250 -13.85 -1.59 23.30
C PHE A 250 -13.98 -3.12 23.29
N GLU A 251 -15.15 -3.56 22.87
CA GLU A 251 -15.47 -4.94 22.57
C GLU A 251 -16.03 -4.98 21.17
N ASP A 252 -15.32 -5.65 20.27
CA ASP A 252 -15.63 -5.66 18.85
C ASP A 252 -16.90 -6.50 18.57
N PRO A 253 -18.01 -5.87 18.15
CA PRO A 253 -19.25 -6.58 17.86
C PRO A 253 -19.17 -7.38 16.55
N ASP A 254 -18.29 -6.97 15.62
CA ASP A 254 -18.14 -7.59 14.30
C ASP A 254 -17.17 -8.79 14.35
N PHE A 255 -16.33 -8.85 15.38
CA PHE A 255 -15.39 -9.96 15.61
C PHE A 255 -15.39 -10.36 17.09
N PRO A 256 -16.51 -10.93 17.59
CA PRO A 256 -16.72 -11.17 19.00
C PRO A 256 -15.77 -12.23 19.56
N ALA A 257 -15.36 -12.07 20.81
CA ALA A 257 -14.49 -12.98 21.57
C ALA A 257 -15.14 -14.35 21.88
N THR A 258 -15.47 -15.10 20.83
CA THR A 258 -16.21 -16.36 20.86
C THR A 258 -15.68 -17.32 19.79
N GLU A 259 -16.16 -18.56 19.77
CA GLU A 259 -15.80 -19.53 18.74
C GLU A 259 -16.09 -19.07 17.31
N ARG A 260 -17.07 -18.18 17.10
CA ARG A 260 -17.39 -17.63 15.78
C ARG A 260 -16.18 -16.93 15.15
N SER A 261 -15.38 -16.21 15.92
CA SER A 261 -14.19 -15.53 15.39
C SER A 261 -13.01 -16.50 15.15
N LEU A 262 -13.03 -17.68 15.77
CA LEU A 262 -12.01 -18.71 15.55
C LEU A 262 -12.32 -19.54 14.30
N PHE A 263 -13.57 -19.99 14.16
CA PHE A 263 -13.96 -21.01 13.17
C PHE A 263 -15.00 -20.53 12.16
N GLY A 264 -15.67 -19.40 12.39
CA GLY A 264 -16.79 -18.95 11.56
C GLY A 264 -17.94 -19.96 11.55
N ASP A 265 -18.59 -20.11 10.40
CA ASP A 265 -19.61 -21.14 10.14
C ASP A 265 -19.01 -22.45 9.59
N SER A 266 -17.69 -22.59 9.62
CA SER A 266 -16.98 -23.75 9.06
C SER A 266 -16.93 -24.91 10.05
N GLU A 267 -16.80 -26.13 9.52
CA GLU A 267 -16.53 -27.31 10.35
C GLU A 267 -15.21 -27.16 11.11
N LYS A 268 -15.25 -27.48 12.40
CA LYS A 268 -14.07 -27.41 13.27
C LYS A 268 -13.07 -28.49 12.86
N PRO A 269 -11.77 -28.16 12.71
CA PRO A 269 -10.74 -29.17 12.45
C PRO A 269 -10.71 -30.24 13.55
N GLU A 270 -10.35 -31.48 13.21
CA GLU A 270 -10.25 -32.57 14.20
C GLU A 270 -9.29 -32.25 15.36
N ASP A 271 -8.23 -31.48 15.07
CA ASP A 271 -7.19 -31.07 16.02
C ASP A 271 -7.47 -29.73 16.71
N HIS A 272 -8.71 -29.21 16.63
CA HIS A 272 -9.09 -27.96 17.28
C HIS A 272 -8.98 -28.04 18.81
N ILE A 273 -8.70 -26.90 19.43
CA ILE A 273 -8.72 -26.78 20.89
C ILE A 273 -10.19 -26.64 21.32
N PRO A 274 -10.67 -27.42 22.30
CA PRO A 274 -12.03 -27.28 22.83
C PRO A 274 -12.30 -25.85 23.31
N ALA A 275 -13.52 -25.37 23.09
CA ALA A 275 -13.94 -24.01 23.45
C ALA A 275 -13.63 -23.67 24.91
N ASP A 276 -13.89 -24.61 25.82
CA ASP A 276 -13.72 -24.47 27.28
C ASP A 276 -12.25 -24.25 27.69
N ASP A 277 -11.31 -24.65 26.83
CA ASP A 277 -9.87 -24.48 27.05
C ASP A 277 -9.34 -23.13 26.54
N ILE A 278 -10.18 -22.35 25.82
CA ILE A 278 -9.81 -21.06 25.22
C ILE A 278 -10.43 -19.92 26.03
N LYS A 279 -9.60 -18.97 26.44
CA LYS A 279 -10.03 -17.70 27.01
C LYS A 279 -9.53 -16.54 26.18
N TRP A 280 -10.43 -15.62 25.86
CA TRP A 280 -10.07 -14.36 25.22
C TRP A 280 -9.67 -13.36 26.29
N LEU A 281 -8.40 -12.97 26.28
CA LEU A 281 -7.79 -12.13 27.32
C LEU A 281 -7.17 -10.89 26.68
N ARG A 282 -7.20 -9.77 27.39
CA ARG A 282 -6.44 -8.57 27.02
C ARG A 282 -4.96 -8.76 27.35
N PRO A 283 -4.05 -8.01 26.70
CA PRO A 283 -2.60 -8.15 26.90
C PRO A 283 -2.19 -8.05 28.37
N GLU A 284 -2.82 -7.15 29.13
CA GLU A 284 -2.55 -6.95 30.56
C GLU A 284 -2.84 -8.19 31.43
N GLU A 285 -3.64 -9.14 30.95
CA GLU A 285 -4.06 -10.33 31.71
C GLU A 285 -3.12 -11.52 31.51
N PHE A 286 -2.27 -11.53 30.47
CA PHE A 286 -1.39 -12.67 30.15
C PHE A 286 0.07 -12.33 29.90
N CYS A 287 0.41 -11.07 29.63
CA CYS A 287 1.80 -10.63 29.52
C CYS A 287 2.47 -10.64 30.90
N PRO A 288 3.76 -10.99 30.99
CA PRO A 288 4.47 -11.06 32.27
C PRO A 288 4.89 -9.67 32.79
N GLY A 289 4.99 -8.67 31.91
CA GLY A 289 5.29 -7.28 32.19
C GLY A 289 4.37 -6.34 31.40
N GLU A 290 4.79 -5.08 31.23
CA GLU A 290 3.99 -4.05 30.59
C GLU A 290 3.84 -4.30 29.07
N PRO A 291 2.63 -4.55 28.56
CA PRO A 291 2.43 -4.84 27.14
C PRO A 291 2.61 -3.60 26.26
N GLN A 292 3.39 -3.72 25.19
CA GLN A 292 3.62 -2.68 24.19
C GLN A 292 3.34 -3.20 22.79
N VAL A 293 2.86 -2.34 21.90
CA VAL A 293 2.60 -2.76 20.52
C VAL A 293 3.91 -3.10 19.82
N PHE A 294 4.92 -2.25 20.00
CA PHE A 294 6.26 -2.38 19.45
C PHE A 294 7.28 -2.26 20.58
N ILE A 295 8.25 -3.16 20.66
CA ILE A 295 9.37 -3.09 21.60
C ILE A 295 10.65 -3.04 20.76
N GLU A 296 11.42 -1.96 20.89
CA GLU A 296 12.63 -1.73 20.07
C GLU A 296 12.40 -1.65 18.54
N GLY A 297 11.14 -1.52 18.12
CA GLY A 297 10.75 -1.38 16.72
C GLY A 297 9.99 -2.61 16.24
N VAL A 298 10.33 -3.08 15.05
CA VAL A 298 9.83 -4.34 14.51
C VAL A 298 11.02 -5.03 13.85
N ASP A 299 11.15 -6.32 14.10
CA ASP A 299 12.17 -7.16 13.51
C ASP A 299 11.48 -8.38 12.89
N PRO A 300 11.99 -8.95 11.79
CA PRO A 300 11.54 -10.26 11.36
C PRO A 300 11.50 -11.20 12.56
N GLY A 301 12.60 -11.26 13.33
CA GLY A 301 12.87 -12.02 14.55
C GLY A 301 11.70 -12.16 15.52
N ASP A 302 10.83 -11.16 15.58
CA ASP A 302 9.68 -11.13 16.49
C ASP A 302 8.63 -12.16 16.10
N VAL A 303 8.45 -12.45 14.80
CA VAL A 303 7.35 -13.30 14.32
C VAL A 303 7.56 -14.75 14.74
N ILE A 304 6.69 -15.24 15.63
CA ILE A 304 6.61 -16.64 16.04
C ILE A 304 5.23 -17.20 15.68
N GLN A 305 5.20 -18.15 14.75
CA GLN A 305 3.97 -18.86 14.37
C GLN A 305 3.40 -19.73 15.49
N GLY A 306 2.09 -19.65 15.67
CA GLY A 306 1.33 -20.52 16.57
C GLY A 306 0.82 -21.79 15.91
N ARG A 307 -0.39 -22.21 16.30
CA ARG A 307 -0.99 -23.47 15.81
C ARG A 307 -1.75 -23.33 14.48
N LEU A 308 -1.95 -22.11 14.00
CA LEU A 308 -2.68 -21.87 12.76
C LEU A 308 -1.78 -22.17 11.56
N GLY A 309 -2.36 -22.77 10.52
CA GLY A 309 -1.66 -23.09 9.27
C GLY A 309 -1.57 -21.91 8.31
N ASP A 310 -1.22 -20.73 8.82
CA ASP A 310 -1.17 -19.45 8.11
C ASP A 310 0.27 -18.94 7.93
N CYS A 311 1.24 -19.86 7.88
CA CYS A 311 2.66 -19.57 7.66
C CYS A 311 2.94 -18.63 6.50
N TRP A 312 2.13 -18.64 5.45
CA TRP A 312 2.23 -17.73 4.32
C TRP A 312 2.02 -16.26 4.72
N PHE A 313 1.12 -15.97 5.66
CA PHE A 313 0.85 -14.62 6.15
C PHE A 313 1.88 -14.20 7.21
N LEU A 314 2.23 -15.08 8.14
CA LEU A 314 3.27 -14.78 9.13
C LEU A 314 4.66 -14.66 8.47
N GLY A 315 4.95 -15.48 7.46
CA GLY A 315 6.11 -15.32 6.59
C GLY A 315 6.11 -13.97 5.87
N ALA A 316 4.94 -13.50 5.43
CA ALA A 316 4.82 -12.16 4.86
C ALA A 316 5.06 -11.05 5.90
N LEU A 317 4.50 -11.13 7.11
CA LEU A 317 4.78 -10.18 8.20
C LEU A 317 6.28 -10.13 8.52
N SER A 318 6.91 -11.30 8.67
CA SER A 318 8.35 -11.45 8.88
C SER A 318 9.16 -10.77 7.77
N THR A 319 8.78 -10.99 6.51
CA THR A 319 9.47 -10.42 5.35
C THR A 319 9.27 -8.90 5.28
N VAL A 320 8.08 -8.39 5.57
CA VAL A 320 7.79 -6.94 5.57
C VAL A 320 8.47 -6.23 6.75
N ALA A 321 8.68 -6.91 7.87
CA ALA A 321 9.40 -6.37 9.03
C ALA A 321 10.87 -6.02 8.74
N LEU A 322 11.46 -6.52 7.63
CA LEU A 322 12.75 -6.03 7.11
C LEU A 322 12.73 -4.52 6.82
N LYS A 323 11.54 -3.93 6.68
CA LYS A 323 11.33 -2.50 6.46
C LYS A 323 10.38 -1.96 7.53
N PRO A 324 10.90 -1.61 8.72
CA PRO A 324 10.08 -1.14 9.84
C PRO A 324 9.05 -0.07 9.50
N PRO A 325 9.37 0.98 8.70
CA PRO A 325 8.39 2.01 8.36
C PRO A 325 7.19 1.47 7.57
N VAL A 326 7.39 0.46 6.72
CA VAL A 326 6.32 -0.15 5.91
C VAL A 326 5.37 -0.94 6.80
N LEU A 327 5.91 -1.76 7.70
CA LEU A 327 5.11 -2.57 8.62
C LEU A 327 4.38 -1.68 9.65
N GLN A 328 5.07 -0.70 10.23
CA GLN A 328 4.48 0.20 11.22
C GLN A 328 3.37 1.07 10.61
N HIS A 329 3.46 1.41 9.32
CA HIS A 329 2.39 2.12 8.60
C HIS A 329 1.07 1.35 8.54
N LEU A 330 1.10 0.02 8.74
CA LEU A 330 -0.12 -0.78 8.85
C LEU A 330 -0.93 -0.42 10.09
N PHE A 331 -0.30 0.05 11.17
CA PHE A 331 -0.95 0.40 12.42
C PHE A 331 -1.34 1.88 12.42
N ILE A 332 -2.61 2.15 12.11
CA ILE A 332 -3.11 3.51 12.02
C ILE A 332 -2.98 4.19 13.39
N GLY A 333 -2.45 5.42 13.38
CA GLY A 333 -2.20 6.19 14.59
C GLY A 333 -1.22 5.54 15.57
N GLY A 334 -0.44 4.55 15.14
CA GLY A 334 0.51 3.81 15.98
C GLY A 334 -0.16 3.00 17.09
N ALA A 335 -1.45 2.65 16.92
CA ALA A 335 -2.24 1.94 17.92
C ALA A 335 -2.28 2.63 19.31
N ARG A 336 -2.16 3.96 19.34
CA ARG A 336 -2.09 4.78 20.57
C ARG A 336 -3.27 4.61 21.53
N HIS A 337 -4.44 4.19 21.02
CA HIS A 337 -5.66 4.00 21.81
C HIS A 337 -5.80 2.60 22.43
N ARG A 338 -4.85 1.68 22.18
CA ARG A 338 -4.89 0.31 22.68
C ARG A 338 -4.90 0.23 24.21
N LYS A 339 -3.99 0.95 24.88
CA LYS A 339 -3.84 0.82 26.34
C LYS A 339 -5.07 1.25 27.11
N GLU A 340 -5.57 2.44 26.80
CA GLU A 340 -6.69 3.06 27.50
C GLU A 340 -8.04 2.46 27.09
N PHE A 341 -8.26 2.27 25.78
CA PHE A 341 -9.56 1.90 25.24
C PHE A 341 -9.60 0.50 24.63
N GLY A 342 -8.49 -0.22 24.55
CA GLY A 342 -8.44 -1.53 23.89
C GLY A 342 -8.70 -1.46 22.39
N VAL A 343 -8.51 -0.29 21.76
CA VAL A 343 -8.83 -0.05 20.33
C VAL A 343 -7.55 -0.05 19.49
N VAL A 344 -7.57 -0.82 18.41
CA VAL A 344 -6.48 -0.85 17.42
C VAL A 344 -7.08 -0.86 16.02
N THR A 345 -6.57 0.00 15.13
CA THR A 345 -6.92 -0.04 13.71
C THR A 345 -5.71 -0.39 12.88
N LEU A 346 -5.84 -1.40 12.02
CA LEU A 346 -4.86 -1.73 11.01
C LEU A 346 -5.39 -1.43 9.61
N GLN A 347 -4.52 -1.30 8.62
CA GLN A 347 -4.92 -1.23 7.21
C GLN A 347 -4.26 -2.33 6.38
N PHE A 348 -5.00 -2.86 5.41
CA PHE A 348 -4.52 -3.86 4.45
C PHE A 348 -4.90 -3.46 3.03
N TYR A 349 -4.04 -3.76 2.07
CA TYR A 349 -4.28 -3.50 0.67
C TYR A 349 -5.14 -4.61 0.04
N LYS A 350 -6.37 -4.29 -0.36
CA LYS A 350 -7.30 -5.21 -1.02
C LYS A 350 -7.94 -4.56 -2.24
N ASP A 351 -8.04 -5.31 -3.34
CA ASP A 351 -8.71 -4.90 -4.57
C ASP A 351 -8.32 -3.52 -5.11
N GLY A 352 -7.03 -3.15 -4.95
CA GLY A 352 -6.49 -1.88 -5.43
C GLY A 352 -6.68 -0.69 -4.49
N ARG A 353 -7.04 -0.91 -3.21
CA ARG A 353 -7.19 0.14 -2.19
C ARG A 353 -6.73 -0.34 -0.81
N TRP A 354 -6.35 0.60 0.05
CA TRP A 354 -6.19 0.34 1.47
C TRP A 354 -7.56 0.23 2.15
N VAL A 355 -7.72 -0.78 3.00
CA VAL A 355 -8.93 -1.10 3.76
C VAL A 355 -8.57 -1.11 5.24
N GLU A 356 -9.23 -0.26 6.01
CA GLU A 356 -9.05 -0.17 7.46
C GLU A 356 -9.84 -1.28 8.17
N VAL A 357 -9.25 -1.83 9.22
CA VAL A 357 -9.78 -2.92 10.04
C VAL A 357 -9.58 -2.55 11.50
N LEU A 358 -10.66 -2.07 12.12
CA LEU A 358 -10.76 -1.80 13.54
C LEU A 358 -10.95 -3.11 14.31
N ILE A 359 -10.18 -3.34 15.37
CA ILE A 359 -10.32 -4.48 16.28
C ILE A 359 -10.23 -4.02 17.74
N ASP A 360 -10.75 -4.85 18.66
CA ASP A 360 -10.32 -4.78 20.06
C ASP A 360 -9.00 -5.54 20.30
N ASP A 361 -8.38 -5.38 21.47
CA ASP A 361 -7.11 -6.02 21.83
C ASP A 361 -7.22 -7.40 22.52
N ARG A 362 -8.40 -8.04 22.59
CA ARG A 362 -8.56 -9.38 23.18
C ARG A 362 -7.95 -10.47 22.29
N ILE A 363 -7.09 -11.32 22.84
CA ILE A 363 -6.37 -12.40 22.13
C ILE A 363 -6.82 -13.77 22.63
N PRO A 364 -7.08 -14.75 21.74
CA PRO A 364 -7.43 -16.10 22.17
C PRO A 364 -6.21 -16.78 22.80
N CYS A 365 -6.35 -17.17 24.06
CA CYS A 365 -5.29 -17.75 24.87
C CYS A 365 -5.70 -19.10 25.44
N ARG A 366 -4.71 -19.96 25.68
CA ARG A 366 -4.87 -21.22 26.42
C ARG A 366 -4.05 -21.18 27.70
N LYS A 367 -4.56 -21.81 28.76
CA LYS A 367 -3.83 -21.96 30.01
C LYS A 367 -2.59 -22.84 29.80
N GLY A 368 -1.41 -22.25 29.88
CA GLY A 368 -0.14 -22.98 29.94
C GLY A 368 0.23 -23.37 31.37
N HIS A 369 1.42 -23.97 31.54
CA HIS A 369 1.91 -24.41 32.86
C HIS A 369 2.00 -23.30 33.91
N LYS A 370 2.42 -22.08 33.51
CA LYS A 370 2.64 -20.96 34.44
C LYS A 370 1.67 -19.79 34.24
N ARG A 371 1.16 -19.60 33.01
CA ARG A 371 0.29 -18.49 32.62
C ARG A 371 -0.46 -18.81 31.35
N TYR A 372 -1.47 -18.01 31.04
CA TYR A 372 -2.11 -18.02 29.72
C TYR A 372 -1.09 -17.62 28.65
N LYS A 373 -1.22 -18.22 27.46
CA LYS A 373 -0.41 -17.91 26.28
C LYS A 373 -1.32 -17.81 25.05
N PRO A 374 -1.00 -16.93 24.08
CA PRO A 374 -1.67 -16.92 22.78
C PRO A 374 -1.64 -18.30 22.12
N ILE A 375 -2.73 -18.69 21.47
CA ILE A 375 -2.83 -19.99 20.77
C ILE A 375 -2.34 -19.94 19.32
N TYR A 376 -2.38 -18.74 18.72
CA TYR A 376 -1.93 -18.45 17.36
C TYR A 376 -0.62 -17.66 17.40
N ALA A 377 -0.39 -16.69 16.51
CA ALA A 377 0.88 -16.00 16.44
C ALA A 377 1.18 -15.18 17.69
N SER A 378 2.46 -14.98 17.95
CA SER A 378 2.98 -14.16 19.05
C SER A 378 4.32 -13.54 18.69
N CYS A 379 4.71 -12.51 19.42
CA CYS A 379 6.06 -11.98 19.35
C CYS A 379 7.04 -12.86 20.15
N LYS A 380 8.34 -12.81 19.79
CA LYS A 380 9.43 -13.43 20.55
C LYS A 380 9.50 -12.86 21.97
N ASP A 381 9.41 -11.53 22.12
CA ASP A 381 9.17 -10.91 23.43
C ASP A 381 7.70 -11.14 23.84
N PRO A 382 7.44 -11.74 25.01
CA PRO A 382 6.09 -12.03 25.47
C PRO A 382 5.25 -10.79 25.86
N ASN A 383 5.83 -9.58 25.85
CA ASN A 383 5.15 -8.31 26.10
C ASN A 383 4.89 -7.51 24.81
N GLU A 384 5.41 -7.96 23.67
CA GLU A 384 5.22 -7.29 22.39
C GLU A 384 3.99 -7.87 21.66
N LEU A 385 3.23 -7.00 20.98
CA LEU A 385 1.87 -7.33 20.52
C LEU A 385 1.63 -7.20 19.02
N TRP A 386 2.52 -6.58 18.24
CA TRP A 386 2.20 -6.25 16.85
C TRP A 386 1.83 -7.47 16.00
N VAL A 387 2.51 -8.62 16.18
CA VAL A 387 2.26 -9.84 15.40
C VAL A 387 0.83 -10.37 15.63
N MET A 388 0.44 -10.51 16.91
CA MET A 388 -0.87 -11.05 17.27
C MET A 388 -2.02 -10.08 16.90
N LEU A 389 -1.79 -8.77 16.98
CA LEU A 389 -2.77 -7.77 16.56
C LEU A 389 -2.95 -7.76 15.04
N ALA A 390 -1.85 -7.89 14.28
CA ALA A 390 -1.90 -7.97 12.83
C ALA A 390 -2.61 -9.25 12.35
N GLU A 391 -2.28 -10.40 12.92
CA GLU A 391 -2.96 -11.68 12.64
C GLU A 391 -4.46 -11.58 12.95
N LYS A 392 -4.85 -11.01 14.10
CA LYS A 392 -6.25 -10.82 14.47
C LYS A 392 -7.02 -9.93 13.48
N ALA A 393 -6.47 -8.76 13.14
CA ALA A 393 -7.13 -7.87 12.20
C ALA A 393 -7.24 -8.51 10.81
N TYR A 394 -6.23 -9.25 10.38
CA TYR A 394 -6.28 -9.98 9.13
C TYR A 394 -7.31 -11.13 9.17
N ALA A 395 -7.45 -11.83 10.30
CA ALA A 395 -8.50 -12.82 10.53
C ALA A 395 -9.89 -12.19 10.47
N LYS A 396 -10.10 -11.02 11.08
CA LYS A 396 -11.35 -10.26 10.99
C LYS A 396 -11.69 -9.89 9.55
N LEU A 397 -10.71 -9.41 8.79
CA LEU A 397 -10.88 -9.09 7.36
C LEU A 397 -11.37 -10.30 6.55
N HIS A 398 -10.98 -11.51 6.96
CA HIS A 398 -11.39 -12.78 6.36
C HIS A 398 -12.46 -13.52 7.16
N SER A 399 -13.19 -12.82 8.04
CA SER A 399 -14.28 -13.31 8.91
C SER A 399 -13.89 -14.20 10.11
N CYS A 400 -12.85 -15.03 10.04
CA CYS A 400 -12.37 -15.83 11.17
C CYS A 400 -10.89 -16.25 11.00
N TYR A 401 -10.25 -16.69 12.09
CA TYR A 401 -8.86 -17.19 12.05
C TYR A 401 -8.71 -18.40 11.12
N LEU A 402 -9.66 -19.35 11.13
CA LEU A 402 -9.58 -20.56 10.31
C LEU A 402 -9.46 -20.27 8.81
N HIS A 403 -10.04 -19.17 8.32
CA HIS A 403 -9.94 -18.78 6.91
C HIS A 403 -8.55 -18.31 6.48
N LEU A 404 -7.63 -18.07 7.42
CA LEU A 404 -6.23 -17.77 7.10
C LEU A 404 -5.42 -19.03 6.78
N ARG A 405 -5.96 -20.24 7.03
CA ARG A 405 -5.25 -21.50 6.77
C ARG A 405 -5.00 -21.69 5.28
N GLY A 406 -3.72 -21.81 4.92
CA GLY A 406 -3.28 -22.01 3.55
C GLY A 406 -3.31 -20.75 2.69
N GLY A 407 -2.19 -20.49 2.01
CA GLY A 407 -2.03 -19.35 1.13
C GLY A 407 -0.61 -19.28 0.57
N PHE A 408 -0.32 -18.20 -0.15
CA PHE A 408 0.99 -17.97 -0.77
C PHE A 408 1.57 -16.67 -0.23
N LEU A 409 2.85 -16.69 0.15
CA LEU A 409 3.50 -15.55 0.82
C LEU A 409 3.40 -14.24 0.03
N PRO A 410 3.56 -14.19 -1.31
CA PRO A 410 3.38 -12.97 -2.10
C PRO A 410 2.02 -12.32 -1.96
N TYR A 411 0.97 -13.11 -1.71
CA TYR A 411 -0.37 -12.56 -1.47
C TYR A 411 -0.42 -11.81 -0.14
N GLY A 412 0.20 -12.36 0.90
CA GLY A 412 0.32 -11.69 2.19
C GLY A 412 1.12 -10.40 2.05
N VAL A 413 2.28 -10.47 1.38
CA VAL A 413 3.13 -9.29 1.19
C VAL A 413 2.40 -8.22 0.35
N ARG A 414 1.67 -8.60 -0.70
CA ARG A 414 0.82 -7.66 -1.45
C ARG A 414 -0.19 -6.97 -0.56
N ASP A 415 -0.87 -7.74 0.29
CA ASP A 415 -1.93 -7.20 1.15
C ASP A 415 -1.36 -6.33 2.29
N LEU A 416 -0.06 -6.45 2.58
CA LEU A 416 0.66 -5.61 3.54
C LEU A 416 1.37 -4.40 2.89
N THR A 417 1.48 -4.32 1.57
CA THR A 417 2.39 -3.33 0.93
C THR A 417 1.81 -2.63 -0.31
N GLY A 418 0.78 -3.21 -0.93
CA GLY A 418 0.32 -2.79 -2.26
C GLY A 418 1.20 -3.25 -3.42
N GLY A 419 2.29 -3.98 -3.14
CA GLY A 419 3.22 -4.50 -4.13
C GLY A 419 2.60 -5.52 -5.09
N VAL A 420 3.35 -5.88 -6.13
CA VAL A 420 2.86 -6.77 -7.21
C VAL A 420 3.56 -8.13 -7.17
N PRO A 421 2.82 -9.23 -6.93
CA PRO A 421 3.36 -10.59 -6.93
C PRO A 421 3.92 -11.04 -8.29
N GLN A 422 5.05 -11.74 -8.24
CA GLN A 422 5.67 -12.48 -9.34
C GLN A 422 6.28 -13.77 -8.79
N ASP A 423 6.17 -14.87 -9.55
CA ASP A 423 6.72 -16.18 -9.17
C ASP A 423 7.72 -16.66 -10.23
N PHE A 424 8.90 -17.10 -9.79
CA PHE A 424 9.92 -17.72 -10.64
C PHE A 424 10.04 -19.19 -10.28
N ARG A 425 9.17 -20.02 -10.87
CA ARG A 425 9.15 -21.47 -10.59
C ARG A 425 10.28 -22.14 -11.34
N PHE A 426 11.15 -22.84 -10.62
CA PHE A 426 12.35 -23.44 -11.22
C PHE A 426 12.02 -24.51 -12.23
N ARG A 427 10.85 -25.16 -12.16
CA ARG A 427 10.44 -26.13 -13.18
C ARG A 427 10.07 -25.53 -14.54
N ASP A 428 9.85 -24.22 -14.62
CA ASP A 428 9.40 -23.58 -15.86
C ASP A 428 10.60 -23.40 -16.80
N ASP A 429 10.46 -23.79 -18.08
CA ASP A 429 11.57 -23.81 -19.06
C ASP A 429 12.30 -22.47 -19.24
N TYR A 430 11.54 -21.37 -19.18
CA TYR A 430 12.11 -20.03 -19.30
C TYR A 430 12.92 -19.66 -18.04
N VAL A 431 12.48 -20.07 -16.84
CA VAL A 431 13.22 -19.87 -15.59
C VAL A 431 14.49 -20.72 -15.59
N GLN A 432 14.42 -21.97 -16.06
CA GLN A 432 15.61 -22.81 -16.27
C GLN A 432 16.63 -22.14 -17.20
N THR A 433 16.16 -21.46 -18.24
CA THR A 433 17.03 -20.68 -19.13
C THR A 433 17.66 -19.49 -18.41
N MET A 434 16.88 -18.75 -17.61
CA MET A 434 17.39 -17.66 -16.76
C MET A 434 18.38 -18.13 -15.68
N ILE A 435 18.23 -19.36 -15.18
CA ILE A 435 19.18 -19.97 -14.24
C ILE A 435 20.50 -20.26 -14.97
N ARG A 436 20.44 -20.96 -16.11
CA ARG A 436 21.63 -21.36 -16.88
C ARG A 436 22.47 -20.19 -17.36
N ASN A 437 21.84 -19.07 -17.74
CA ASN A 437 22.54 -17.88 -18.22
C ASN A 437 22.87 -16.87 -17.09
N GLY A 438 22.53 -17.17 -15.83
CA GLY A 438 22.77 -16.31 -14.68
C GLY A 438 21.82 -15.10 -14.53
N GLU A 439 20.85 -14.93 -15.43
CA GLU A 439 19.88 -13.82 -15.39
C GLU A 439 19.00 -13.85 -14.13
N LEU A 440 18.62 -15.04 -13.65
CA LEU A 440 17.76 -15.16 -12.47
C LEU A 440 18.46 -14.61 -11.22
N TRP A 441 19.73 -14.94 -11.00
CA TRP A 441 20.50 -14.42 -9.88
C TRP A 441 20.56 -12.89 -9.92
N ARG A 442 20.91 -12.32 -11.08
CA ARG A 442 20.97 -10.86 -11.26
C ARG A 442 19.61 -10.20 -10.97
N LYS A 443 18.50 -10.80 -11.41
CA LYS A 443 17.15 -10.31 -11.08
C LYS A 443 16.87 -10.37 -9.58
N VAL A 444 17.25 -11.44 -8.89
CA VAL A 444 17.04 -11.59 -7.44
C VAL A 444 17.78 -10.48 -6.69
N VAL A 445 19.03 -10.20 -7.08
CA VAL A 445 19.81 -9.07 -6.56
C VAL A 445 19.11 -7.75 -6.87
N ASP A 446 18.77 -7.48 -8.13
CA ASP A 446 18.10 -6.25 -8.56
C ASP A 446 16.79 -6.01 -7.77
N PHE A 447 16.00 -7.06 -7.55
CA PHE A 447 14.74 -6.97 -6.79
C PHE A 447 14.99 -6.62 -5.32
N PHE A 448 15.97 -7.26 -4.68
CA PHE A 448 16.30 -7.01 -3.29
C PHE A 448 16.82 -5.57 -3.10
N GLU A 449 17.76 -5.13 -3.95
CA GLU A 449 18.35 -3.79 -3.92
C GLU A 449 17.32 -2.68 -4.22
N CYS A 450 16.40 -2.91 -5.17
CA CYS A 450 15.27 -2.00 -5.42
C CYS A 450 14.22 -2.01 -4.30
N GLY A 451 14.44 -2.82 -3.26
CA GLY A 451 13.56 -2.87 -2.11
C GLY A 451 12.27 -3.66 -2.32
N SER A 452 12.21 -4.54 -3.31
CA SER A 452 11.14 -5.53 -3.37
C SER A 452 11.29 -6.54 -2.24
N PHE A 453 10.22 -7.24 -1.91
CA PHE A 453 10.24 -8.29 -0.91
C PHE A 453 10.36 -9.65 -1.59
N LEU A 454 11.16 -10.54 -1.01
CA LEU A 454 11.47 -11.83 -1.58
C LEU A 454 11.14 -12.96 -0.60
N GLY A 455 10.75 -14.09 -1.14
CA GLY A 455 10.53 -15.32 -0.41
C GLY A 455 10.84 -16.53 -1.27
N CYS A 456 10.77 -17.71 -0.66
CA CYS A 456 10.92 -18.97 -1.35
C CYS A 456 10.07 -20.05 -0.68
N SER A 457 9.67 -21.03 -1.48
CA SER A 457 8.88 -22.15 -0.97
C SER A 457 9.22 -23.46 -1.68
N ARG A 458 9.07 -24.56 -0.94
CA ARG A 458 9.30 -25.92 -1.43
C ARG A 458 7.97 -26.58 -1.75
N SER A 459 7.76 -26.89 -3.03
CA SER A 459 6.61 -27.65 -3.49
C SER A 459 6.66 -29.09 -2.99
N ARG A 460 5.48 -29.72 -2.83
CA ARG A 460 5.38 -31.16 -2.56
C ARG A 460 6.00 -31.96 -3.70
N LYS A 461 6.83 -32.95 -3.38
CA LYS A 461 7.30 -34.01 -4.29
C LYS A 461 6.24 -35.10 -4.48
N SER A 462 5.36 -35.33 -3.50
CA SER A 462 4.25 -36.28 -3.60
C SER A 462 3.00 -35.83 -2.82
N LYS A 463 1.84 -36.43 -3.10
CA LYS A 463 0.58 -36.11 -2.38
C LYS A 463 0.61 -36.47 -0.89
N SER A 464 1.49 -37.38 -0.48
CA SER A 464 1.62 -37.81 0.92
C SER A 464 2.55 -36.90 1.73
N GLU A 465 3.30 -36.00 1.09
CA GLU A 465 4.25 -35.12 1.76
C GLU A 465 3.53 -34.01 2.54
N SER A 466 3.85 -33.92 3.81
CA SER A 466 3.31 -32.98 4.80
C SER A 466 4.37 -31.93 5.18
N GLU A 467 3.97 -30.88 5.89
CA GLU A 467 4.90 -29.87 6.43
C GLU A 467 5.91 -30.47 7.42
N ALA A 468 5.63 -31.67 7.96
CA ALA A 468 6.56 -32.40 8.81
C ALA A 468 7.73 -33.04 8.03
N ASP A 469 7.65 -33.14 6.71
CA ASP A 469 8.70 -33.73 5.88
C ASP A 469 9.81 -32.72 5.60
N VAL A 470 11.02 -33.08 6.05
CA VAL A 470 12.17 -32.18 6.11
C VAL A 470 13.25 -32.63 5.13
N ALA A 471 13.69 -31.73 4.25
CA ALA A 471 14.91 -31.92 3.45
C ALA A 471 16.02 -31.07 4.08
N ASN A 472 16.98 -31.70 4.77
CA ASN A 472 18.13 -31.04 5.41
C ASN A 472 17.76 -29.81 6.29
N GLY A 473 16.68 -29.92 7.06
CA GLY A 473 16.16 -28.83 7.90
C GLY A 473 15.05 -27.96 7.28
N VAL A 474 14.84 -28.02 5.96
CA VAL A 474 13.81 -27.24 5.24
C VAL A 474 12.50 -28.03 5.12
N LEU A 475 11.40 -27.42 5.57
CA LEU A 475 10.06 -28.00 5.60
C LEU A 475 9.42 -28.01 4.22
N ALA A 476 8.62 -29.03 3.91
CA ALA A 476 7.78 -29.03 2.72
C ALA A 476 6.61 -28.05 2.87
N VAL A 477 6.17 -27.41 1.78
CA VAL A 477 4.90 -26.64 1.75
C VAL A 477 4.86 -25.53 2.81
N HIS A 478 6.01 -24.92 3.04
CA HIS A 478 6.19 -23.83 3.99
C HIS A 478 6.80 -22.63 3.29
N ALA A 479 6.40 -21.44 3.74
CA ALA A 479 6.87 -20.19 3.17
C ALA A 479 8.04 -19.63 4.00
N TYR A 480 9.12 -19.29 3.31
CA TYR A 480 10.32 -18.70 3.89
C TYR A 480 10.52 -17.29 3.33
N GLY A 481 10.89 -16.34 4.18
CA GLY A 481 11.27 -14.99 3.75
C GLY A 481 12.75 -14.95 3.38
N ILE A 482 13.11 -14.24 2.31
CA ILE A 482 14.50 -13.94 1.99
C ILE A 482 14.82 -12.56 2.58
N THR A 483 15.78 -12.56 3.50
CA THR A 483 16.14 -11.41 4.36
C THR A 483 17.44 -10.74 3.97
N ASP A 484 18.25 -11.39 3.13
CA ASP A 484 19.47 -10.82 2.56
C ASP A 484 19.88 -11.60 1.30
N VAL A 485 20.57 -10.92 0.37
CA VAL A 485 21.11 -11.48 -0.87
C VAL A 485 22.50 -10.89 -1.06
N GLN A 486 23.53 -11.74 -1.05
CA GLN A 486 24.92 -11.31 -1.05
C GLN A 486 25.78 -12.13 -2.01
N GLU A 487 26.74 -11.48 -2.65
CA GLU A 487 27.81 -12.13 -3.40
C GLU A 487 29.17 -11.73 -2.80
N VAL A 488 29.82 -12.66 -2.10
CA VAL A 488 31.02 -12.38 -1.29
C VAL A 488 32.07 -13.45 -1.53
N GLU A 489 33.31 -13.04 -1.85
CA GLU A 489 34.43 -13.94 -2.14
C GLU A 489 34.09 -15.03 -3.19
N GLY A 490 33.26 -14.68 -4.17
CA GLY A 490 32.79 -15.59 -5.23
C GLY A 490 31.66 -16.53 -4.83
N PHE A 491 31.14 -16.44 -3.60
CA PHE A 491 29.96 -17.19 -3.15
C PHE A 491 28.70 -16.36 -3.27
N LYS A 492 27.67 -16.94 -3.89
CA LYS A 492 26.31 -16.38 -3.98
C LYS A 492 25.47 -16.96 -2.85
N LEU A 493 25.12 -16.13 -1.87
CA LEU A 493 24.50 -16.56 -0.63
C LEU A 493 23.19 -15.79 -0.41
N LEU A 494 22.16 -16.48 0.07
CA LEU A 494 20.91 -15.88 0.53
C LEU A 494 20.74 -16.14 2.02
N ARG A 495 20.29 -15.13 2.76
CA ARG A 495 19.86 -15.29 4.15
C ARG A 495 18.35 -15.51 4.17
N ILE A 496 17.91 -16.68 4.61
CA ILE A 496 16.54 -17.14 4.53
C ILE A 496 16.00 -17.33 5.95
N ARG A 497 14.73 -16.99 6.16
CA ARG A 497 14.10 -17.03 7.48
C ARG A 497 12.82 -17.86 7.50
N ASN A 498 12.77 -18.78 8.44
CA ASN A 498 11.61 -19.59 8.80
C ASN A 498 10.72 -18.81 9.79
N PRO A 499 9.45 -18.52 9.46
CA PRO A 499 8.53 -17.82 10.38
C PRO A 499 8.15 -18.59 11.65
N TRP A 500 8.57 -19.86 11.79
CA TRP A 500 8.47 -20.60 13.05
C TRP A 500 9.51 -20.15 14.09
N GLY A 501 10.53 -19.40 13.68
CA GLY A 501 11.64 -18.98 14.54
C GLY A 501 12.56 -20.12 14.96
N ARG A 502 12.53 -21.25 14.24
CA ARG A 502 13.33 -22.48 14.49
C ARG A 502 13.29 -23.39 13.26
N LYS A 503 13.99 -24.54 13.33
CA LYS A 503 14.11 -25.54 12.24
C LYS A 503 14.75 -24.92 11.00
N GLU A 504 16.07 -24.83 11.08
CA GLU A 504 16.94 -24.19 10.09
C GLU A 504 17.61 -25.23 9.18
N TRP A 505 18.15 -24.73 8.07
CA TRP A 505 19.02 -25.46 7.16
C TRP A 505 20.19 -26.13 7.87
N GLN A 506 20.56 -27.34 7.44
CA GLN A 506 21.62 -28.15 8.04
C GLN A 506 22.81 -28.44 7.09
N GLY A 507 22.76 -27.93 5.85
CA GLY A 507 23.83 -28.12 4.87
C GLY A 507 24.91 -27.04 4.92
N ASP A 508 25.54 -26.78 3.78
CA ASP A 508 26.59 -25.76 3.65
C ASP A 508 26.06 -24.37 4.01
N TRP A 509 26.86 -23.59 4.75
CA TRP A 509 26.49 -22.26 5.27
C TRP A 509 25.34 -22.21 6.29
N SER A 510 24.82 -23.36 6.73
CA SER A 510 24.03 -23.42 7.97
C SER A 510 24.80 -22.86 9.16
N ASP A 511 24.09 -22.54 10.24
CA ASP A 511 24.66 -21.91 11.45
C ASP A 511 25.92 -22.59 11.99
N LYS A 512 25.91 -23.93 11.95
CA LYS A 512 26.98 -24.80 12.46
C LYS A 512 27.93 -25.30 11.36
N SER A 513 27.78 -24.83 10.13
CA SER A 513 28.58 -25.28 9.00
C SER A 513 30.08 -24.98 9.21
N GLU A 514 30.93 -25.96 8.90
CA GLU A 514 32.39 -25.79 8.93
C GLU A 514 32.87 -24.76 7.90
N LYS A 515 32.05 -24.42 6.88
CA LYS A 515 32.36 -23.38 5.89
C LYS A 515 32.66 -22.03 6.54
N TRP A 516 31.98 -21.67 7.63
CA TRP A 516 32.24 -20.43 8.36
C TRP A 516 33.64 -20.38 8.98
N ARG A 517 34.20 -21.54 9.37
CA ARG A 517 35.57 -21.65 9.87
C ARG A 517 36.58 -21.63 8.73
N LYS A 518 36.24 -22.26 7.59
CA LYS A 518 37.10 -22.32 6.40
C LYS A 518 37.21 -20.98 5.68
N TYR A 519 36.16 -20.15 5.71
CA TYR A 519 36.08 -18.86 5.02
C TYR A 519 35.76 -17.71 6.01
N PRO A 520 36.72 -17.33 6.89
CA PRO A 520 36.47 -16.34 7.92
C PRO A 520 36.18 -14.93 7.38
N ALA A 521 36.67 -14.59 6.18
CA ALA A 521 36.35 -13.34 5.51
C ALA A 521 34.84 -13.24 5.19
N VAL A 522 34.26 -14.30 4.61
CA VAL A 522 32.82 -14.40 4.33
C VAL A 522 32.02 -14.29 5.63
N LYS A 523 32.42 -15.02 6.68
CA LYS A 523 31.77 -14.96 8.01
C LYS A 523 31.72 -13.53 8.56
N LYS A 524 32.84 -12.80 8.45
CA LYS A 524 32.95 -11.43 8.93
C LYS A 524 32.09 -10.47 8.12
N THR A 525 32.13 -10.56 6.79
CA THR A 525 31.33 -9.68 5.89
C THR A 525 29.83 -9.88 6.11
N LEU A 526 29.39 -11.12 6.29
CA LEU A 526 27.97 -11.45 6.50
C LEU A 526 27.52 -11.32 7.96
N ASN A 527 28.42 -10.93 8.87
CA ASN A 527 28.19 -10.85 10.31
C ASN A 527 27.47 -12.09 10.87
N HIS A 528 27.94 -13.29 10.49
CA HIS A 528 27.27 -14.54 10.84
C HIS A 528 27.40 -14.89 12.33
N GLU A 529 26.28 -15.26 12.95
CA GLU A 529 26.17 -15.71 14.34
C GLU A 529 25.50 -17.09 14.38
N ASP A 530 25.98 -17.99 15.25
CA ASP A 530 25.36 -19.32 15.47
C ASP A 530 24.18 -19.15 16.45
N LYS A 531 22.98 -18.99 15.92
CA LYS A 531 21.76 -18.68 16.67
C LYS A 531 20.56 -19.40 16.07
N ASN A 532 20.00 -20.35 16.82
CA ASN A 532 18.77 -21.03 16.43
C ASN A 532 17.54 -20.11 16.60
N ASP A 533 17.35 -19.19 15.65
CA ASP A 533 16.28 -18.18 15.60
C ASP A 533 15.38 -18.27 14.34
N GLY A 534 15.58 -19.33 13.54
CA GLY A 534 14.90 -19.60 12.29
C GLY A 534 15.58 -18.99 11.07
N THR A 535 16.68 -18.24 11.23
CA THR A 535 17.41 -17.58 10.14
C THR A 535 18.66 -18.36 9.80
N PHE A 536 18.96 -18.54 8.51
CA PHE A 536 20.16 -19.25 8.07
C PHE A 536 20.65 -18.73 6.73
N TRP A 537 21.94 -18.87 6.45
CA TRP A 537 22.49 -18.66 5.12
C TRP A 537 22.44 -19.95 4.30
N MET A 538 22.29 -19.81 3.00
CA MET A 538 22.28 -20.92 2.04
C MET A 538 22.94 -20.50 0.73
N ALA A 539 23.67 -21.42 0.11
CA ALA A 539 24.23 -21.18 -1.22
C ALA A 539 23.13 -21.12 -2.29
N TRP A 540 23.34 -20.30 -3.32
CA TRP A 540 22.41 -20.17 -4.44
C TRP A 540 22.15 -21.53 -5.10
N GLU A 541 23.17 -22.37 -5.24
CA GLU A 541 23.06 -23.71 -5.81
C GLU A 541 22.15 -24.62 -4.96
N ASP A 542 22.29 -24.57 -3.63
CA ASP A 542 21.42 -25.30 -2.70
C ASP A 542 19.98 -24.77 -2.75
N VAL A 543 19.80 -23.45 -2.92
CA VAL A 543 18.46 -22.85 -3.09
C VAL A 543 17.77 -23.42 -4.31
N LEU A 544 18.48 -23.53 -5.44
CA LEU A 544 17.94 -24.08 -6.69
C LEU A 544 17.60 -25.58 -6.59
N GLU A 545 18.33 -26.33 -5.76
CA GLU A 545 18.08 -27.76 -5.56
C GLU A 545 16.91 -28.03 -4.59
N ILE A 546 16.85 -27.28 -3.48
CA ILE A 546 15.93 -27.55 -2.37
C ILE A 546 14.58 -26.86 -2.57
N PHE A 547 14.58 -25.60 -2.99
CA PHE A 547 13.34 -24.85 -3.21
C PHE A 547 12.81 -25.07 -4.62
N SER A 548 11.54 -24.72 -4.83
CA SER A 548 10.87 -24.90 -6.13
C SER A 548 10.55 -23.59 -6.83
N VAL A 549 10.60 -22.48 -6.10
CA VAL A 549 10.19 -21.16 -6.57
C VAL A 549 10.87 -20.07 -5.75
N ILE A 550 11.29 -19.00 -6.43
CA ILE A 550 11.51 -17.69 -5.81
C ILE A 550 10.25 -16.86 -6.02
N GLU A 551 9.77 -16.31 -4.93
CA GLU A 551 8.55 -15.52 -4.82
C GLU A 551 8.93 -14.06 -4.61
N VAL A 552 8.41 -13.14 -5.42
CA VAL A 552 8.74 -11.71 -5.35
C VAL A 552 7.47 -10.90 -5.22
N CYS A 553 7.42 -9.97 -4.27
CA CYS A 553 6.45 -8.90 -4.26
C CYS A 553 7.16 -7.60 -4.67
N ARG A 554 7.01 -7.25 -5.94
CA ARG A 554 7.69 -6.10 -6.54
C ARG A 554 7.11 -4.81 -6.01
N LEU A 555 7.97 -3.96 -5.46
CA LEU A 555 7.65 -2.57 -5.22
C LEU A 555 8.08 -1.73 -6.41
N PHE A 556 7.27 -0.75 -6.76
CA PHE A 556 7.60 0.23 -7.79
C PHE A 556 7.95 1.54 -7.09
N SER A 557 9.08 2.11 -7.47
CA SER A 557 9.54 3.42 -7.03
C SER A 557 8.61 4.52 -7.55
N SER A 558 8.71 5.72 -6.95
CA SER A 558 7.81 6.85 -7.23
C SER A 558 7.92 7.43 -8.65
N ASP A 559 8.91 7.03 -9.43
CA ASP A 559 9.07 7.35 -10.86
C ASP A 559 8.12 6.55 -11.77
N TRP A 560 7.45 5.51 -11.24
CA TRP A 560 6.44 4.76 -11.96
C TRP A 560 5.05 5.40 -11.83
N ASN A 561 4.35 5.54 -12.96
CA ASN A 561 2.93 5.89 -12.97
C ASN A 561 2.08 4.64 -12.80
N VAL A 562 1.30 4.57 -11.71
CA VAL A 562 0.44 3.43 -11.40
C VAL A 562 -1.01 3.77 -11.73
N VAL A 563 -1.68 2.88 -12.48
CA VAL A 563 -3.09 3.02 -12.86
C VAL A 563 -3.84 1.74 -12.53
N HIS A 564 -4.91 1.86 -11.73
CA HIS A 564 -5.81 0.75 -11.44
C HIS A 564 -7.09 0.83 -12.28
N ARG A 565 -7.50 -0.30 -12.83
CA ARG A 565 -8.79 -0.46 -13.53
C ARG A 565 -9.47 -1.73 -13.04
N ARG A 566 -10.73 -1.60 -12.66
CA ARG A 566 -11.58 -2.74 -12.27
C ARG A 566 -12.38 -3.20 -13.49
N GLY A 567 -12.53 -4.52 -13.62
CA GLY A 567 -13.30 -5.17 -14.68
C GLY A 567 -14.10 -6.34 -14.12
N ARG A 568 -14.94 -6.96 -14.97
CA ARG A 568 -15.70 -8.15 -14.61
C ARG A 568 -15.97 -9.03 -15.83
N TRP A 569 -15.84 -10.33 -15.66
CA TRP A 569 -16.29 -11.33 -16.62
C TRP A 569 -17.70 -11.78 -16.22
N VAL A 570 -18.73 -11.39 -16.98
CA VAL A 570 -20.13 -11.77 -16.73
C VAL A 570 -20.85 -11.93 -18.07
N GLY A 571 -21.56 -13.04 -18.22
CA GLY A 571 -22.34 -13.30 -19.44
C GLY A 571 -21.43 -13.36 -20.67
N GLU A 572 -21.68 -12.48 -21.64
CA GLU A 572 -20.90 -12.41 -22.88
C GLU A 572 -19.46 -11.95 -22.68
N SER A 573 -19.16 -11.18 -21.62
CA SER A 573 -17.79 -10.73 -21.36
C SER A 573 -16.89 -11.80 -20.75
N ALA A 574 -17.45 -12.93 -20.30
CA ALA A 574 -16.69 -14.11 -19.90
C ALA A 574 -16.34 -14.95 -21.15
N ALA A 575 -15.56 -14.36 -22.05
CA ALA A 575 -15.43 -14.86 -23.42
C ALA A 575 -14.34 -15.92 -23.63
N GLY A 576 -13.67 -16.31 -22.53
CA GLY A 576 -12.58 -17.28 -22.54
C GLY A 576 -11.27 -16.69 -23.08
N PRO A 577 -10.35 -17.54 -23.54
CA PRO A 577 -8.96 -17.16 -23.76
C PRO A 577 -8.79 -16.21 -24.94
N TYR A 578 -7.60 -15.60 -25.07
CA TYR A 578 -7.31 -14.64 -26.15
C TYR A 578 -7.45 -15.23 -27.56
N ASN A 579 -7.31 -16.56 -27.67
CA ASN A 579 -7.51 -17.31 -28.89
C ASN A 579 -8.91 -17.96 -28.96
N SER A 580 -9.90 -17.55 -28.17
CA SER A 580 -11.28 -18.00 -28.31
C SER A 580 -11.94 -17.36 -29.55
N PRO A 581 -12.93 -17.97 -30.23
CA PRO A 581 -13.73 -17.27 -31.24
C PRO A 581 -14.44 -16.02 -30.71
N TRP A 582 -14.65 -15.92 -29.40
CA TRP A 582 -15.37 -14.83 -28.74
C TRP A 582 -14.44 -13.84 -28.05
N TRP A 583 -13.12 -13.97 -28.22
CA TRP A 583 -12.10 -13.29 -27.42
C TRP A 583 -12.32 -11.77 -27.27
N PHE A 584 -12.82 -11.12 -28.33
CA PHE A 584 -13.07 -9.68 -28.41
C PHE A 584 -14.22 -9.20 -27.51
N ASN A 585 -15.00 -10.11 -26.90
CA ASN A 585 -16.00 -9.76 -25.91
C ASN A 585 -15.42 -9.61 -24.49
N ASN A 586 -14.18 -10.07 -24.25
CA ASN A 586 -13.53 -9.84 -22.95
C ASN A 586 -13.40 -8.33 -22.68
N PRO A 587 -13.35 -7.92 -21.39
CA PRO A 587 -13.01 -6.55 -21.04
C PRO A 587 -11.67 -6.13 -21.68
N MET A 588 -11.64 -4.95 -22.30
CA MET A 588 -10.45 -4.41 -22.97
C MET A 588 -10.13 -3.01 -22.43
N PHE A 589 -8.84 -2.76 -22.19
CA PHE A 589 -8.32 -1.52 -21.65
C PHE A 589 -7.27 -0.95 -22.60
N THR A 590 -7.57 0.18 -23.21
CA THR A 590 -6.61 0.86 -24.10
C THR A 590 -5.49 1.51 -23.28
N LEU A 591 -4.25 1.20 -23.65
CA LEU A 591 -3.03 1.80 -23.13
C LEU A 591 -2.59 2.89 -24.12
N ARG A 592 -2.55 4.14 -23.64
CA ARG A 592 -2.03 5.28 -24.41
C ARG A 592 -0.69 5.67 -23.81
N LEU A 593 0.34 5.65 -24.63
CA LEU A 593 1.70 5.99 -24.24
C LEU A 593 2.09 7.34 -24.86
N PRO A 594 3.02 8.10 -24.25
CA PRO A 594 3.49 9.36 -24.83
C PRO A 594 4.20 9.12 -26.16
N ARG A 595 3.81 9.86 -27.20
CA ARG A 595 4.32 9.70 -28.58
C ARG A 595 5.83 9.95 -28.68
N GLY A 596 6.46 9.33 -29.68
CA GLY A 596 7.88 9.55 -29.99
C GLY A 596 8.87 8.98 -28.98
N ARG A 597 8.44 8.19 -27.99
CA ARG A 597 9.34 7.53 -27.03
C ARG A 597 8.88 6.13 -26.66
N LYS A 598 9.85 5.25 -26.37
CA LYS A 598 9.58 3.95 -25.74
C LYS A 598 9.31 4.14 -24.26
N THR A 599 8.28 3.47 -23.75
CA THR A 599 7.86 3.54 -22.35
C THR A 599 7.95 2.15 -21.72
N LYS A 600 8.58 2.07 -20.55
CA LYS A 600 8.59 0.86 -19.72
C LYS A 600 7.20 0.64 -19.13
N VAL A 601 6.64 -0.55 -19.35
CA VAL A 601 5.29 -0.92 -18.93
C VAL A 601 5.35 -2.24 -18.16
N PHE A 602 4.64 -2.28 -17.04
CA PHE A 602 4.40 -3.48 -16.25
C PHE A 602 2.91 -3.62 -15.98
N ILE A 603 2.37 -4.82 -16.16
CA ILE A 603 0.92 -5.07 -16.05
C ILE A 603 0.69 -6.30 -15.17
N SER A 604 -0.25 -6.15 -14.23
CA SER A 604 -0.75 -7.23 -13.39
C SER A 604 -2.27 -7.28 -13.40
N LEU A 605 -2.81 -8.48 -13.25
CA LEU A 605 -4.22 -8.77 -13.12
C LEU A 605 -4.46 -9.52 -11.80
N THR A 606 -5.39 -9.03 -11.01
CA THR A 606 -5.80 -9.62 -9.72
C THR A 606 -7.28 -9.97 -9.79
N GLN A 607 -7.64 -11.16 -9.31
CA GLN A 607 -9.03 -11.53 -9.02
C GLN A 607 -9.33 -11.37 -7.53
N GLU A 608 -10.62 -11.20 -7.21
CA GLU A 608 -11.10 -11.00 -5.84
C GLU A 608 -10.64 -12.14 -4.93
N ASP A 609 -10.29 -11.82 -3.69
CA ASP A 609 -9.89 -12.83 -2.71
C ASP A 609 -11.11 -13.65 -2.29
N ALA A 610 -11.20 -14.90 -2.75
CA ALA A 610 -12.33 -15.77 -2.46
C ALA A 610 -12.64 -15.88 -0.96
N ARG A 611 -11.63 -15.76 -0.09
CA ARG A 611 -11.77 -15.83 1.38
C ARG A 611 -12.56 -14.65 1.98
N MET A 612 -12.71 -13.56 1.24
CA MET A 612 -13.57 -12.43 1.61
C MET A 612 -15.01 -12.60 1.14
N THR A 613 -15.32 -13.68 0.42
CA THR A 613 -16.65 -13.98 -0.12
C THR A 613 -17.34 -15.08 0.69
N LYS A 614 -18.67 -15.20 0.55
CA LYS A 614 -19.45 -16.31 1.11
C LYS A 614 -19.01 -17.70 0.57
N HIS A 615 -18.23 -17.71 -0.51
CA HIS A 615 -17.74 -18.91 -1.17
C HIS A 615 -16.23 -19.07 -0.98
N TRP A 616 -15.74 -18.96 0.27
CA TRP A 616 -14.30 -19.05 0.59
C TRP A 616 -13.61 -20.34 0.11
N LYS A 617 -14.38 -21.41 -0.13
CA LYS A 617 -13.91 -22.69 -0.71
C LYS A 617 -13.89 -22.72 -2.25
N GLN A 618 -14.41 -21.69 -2.92
CA GLN A 618 -14.48 -21.66 -4.39
C GLN A 618 -13.09 -21.41 -4.97
N HIS A 619 -12.72 -22.23 -5.96
CA HIS A 619 -11.45 -22.10 -6.63
C HIS A 619 -11.41 -20.82 -7.49
N ASN A 620 -10.28 -20.13 -7.41
CA ASN A 620 -9.91 -19.04 -8.32
C ASN A 620 -10.05 -19.46 -9.78
N ALA A 621 -10.56 -18.56 -10.61
CA ALA A 621 -10.62 -18.76 -12.04
C ALA A 621 -9.20 -18.81 -12.63
N ALA A 622 -8.97 -19.72 -13.58
CA ALA A 622 -7.73 -19.71 -14.35
C ALA A 622 -7.73 -18.48 -15.27
N MET A 623 -6.83 -17.52 -15.03
CA MET A 623 -6.82 -16.23 -15.71
C MET A 623 -5.44 -15.86 -16.26
N ALA A 624 -5.44 -14.98 -17.25
CA ALA A 624 -4.26 -14.34 -17.81
C ALA A 624 -4.60 -12.92 -18.29
N ILE A 625 -3.58 -12.10 -18.47
CA ILE A 625 -3.68 -10.83 -19.19
C ILE A 625 -2.78 -10.88 -20.41
N VAL A 626 -3.31 -10.44 -21.54
CA VAL A 626 -2.55 -10.29 -22.79
C VAL A 626 -2.61 -8.85 -23.26
N VAL A 627 -1.56 -8.41 -23.95
CA VAL A 627 -1.44 -7.08 -24.56
C VAL A 627 -1.22 -7.28 -26.04
N THR A 628 -1.99 -6.58 -26.86
CA THR A 628 -1.82 -6.54 -28.32
C THR A 628 -2.05 -5.12 -28.83
N THR A 629 -1.93 -4.89 -30.14
CA THR A 629 -2.17 -3.56 -30.72
C THR A 629 -3.67 -3.35 -31.00
N GLU A 630 -4.10 -2.09 -31.01
CA GLU A 630 -5.48 -1.73 -31.37
C GLU A 630 -5.83 -2.16 -32.80
N GLU A 631 -4.84 -2.24 -33.69
CA GLU A 631 -5.01 -2.74 -35.06
C GLU A 631 -5.43 -4.21 -35.07
N GLN A 632 -4.78 -5.06 -34.27
CA GLN A 632 -5.15 -6.48 -34.17
C GLN A 632 -6.57 -6.65 -33.63
N VAL A 633 -6.97 -5.83 -32.66
CA VAL A 633 -8.35 -5.80 -32.14
C VAL A 633 -9.35 -5.40 -33.22
N LYS A 634 -9.05 -4.35 -34.00
CA LYS A 634 -9.94 -3.90 -35.09
C LYS A 634 -10.06 -4.91 -36.23
N SER A 635 -9.04 -5.74 -36.45
CA SER A 635 -9.10 -6.79 -37.47
C SER A 635 -10.22 -7.80 -37.21
N GLY A 636 -10.64 -7.97 -35.95
CA GLY A 636 -11.62 -8.98 -35.52
C GLY A 636 -11.16 -10.43 -35.71
N ARG A 637 -9.92 -10.65 -36.19
CA ARG A 637 -9.36 -11.98 -36.39
C ARG A 637 -8.97 -12.59 -35.05
N ARG A 638 -8.89 -13.91 -35.03
CA ARG A 638 -8.37 -14.65 -33.87
C ARG A 638 -6.92 -14.24 -33.63
N LEU A 639 -6.58 -13.94 -32.37
CA LEU A 639 -5.20 -13.62 -31.99
C LEU A 639 -4.34 -14.88 -31.88
N HIS A 640 -3.10 -14.76 -32.35
CA HIS A 640 -2.03 -15.75 -32.21
C HIS A 640 -0.94 -15.22 -31.27
N SER A 641 -0.11 -16.12 -30.71
CA SER A 641 0.93 -15.79 -29.74
C SER A 641 1.93 -14.74 -30.24
N GLU A 642 2.27 -14.79 -31.53
CA GLU A 642 3.25 -13.91 -32.16
C GLU A 642 2.75 -12.45 -32.27
N GLN A 643 1.44 -12.25 -32.11
CA GLN A 643 0.77 -10.93 -32.17
C GLN A 643 0.60 -10.29 -30.79
N LEU A 644 1.04 -10.98 -29.73
CA LEU A 644 1.01 -10.46 -28.37
C LEU A 644 2.28 -9.64 -28.12
N CYS A 645 2.11 -8.40 -27.70
CA CYS A 645 3.21 -7.51 -27.31
C CYS A 645 3.73 -7.84 -25.90
N ALA A 646 2.84 -8.35 -25.03
CA ALA A 646 3.18 -8.81 -23.69
C ALA A 646 2.07 -9.74 -23.17
N HIS A 647 2.39 -10.65 -22.24
CA HIS A 647 1.37 -11.49 -21.61
C HIS A 647 1.83 -12.10 -20.27
N SER A 648 0.86 -12.56 -19.48
CA SER A 648 1.08 -13.35 -18.25
C SER A 648 0.85 -14.85 -18.43
N LEU A 649 0.79 -15.35 -19.67
CA LEU A 649 0.57 -16.77 -19.95
C LEU A 649 1.67 -17.65 -19.33
N PRO A 650 1.35 -18.91 -18.94
CA PRO A 650 0.09 -19.62 -19.15
C PRO A 650 -1.05 -19.16 -18.22
N TYR A 651 -2.28 -19.61 -18.47
CA TYR A 651 -3.41 -19.36 -17.58
C TYR A 651 -3.20 -20.07 -16.25
N THR A 652 -3.39 -19.36 -15.13
CA THR A 652 -3.24 -19.96 -13.79
C THR A 652 -4.42 -19.58 -12.89
N SER A 653 -4.79 -20.47 -11.98
CA SER A 653 -5.78 -20.21 -10.92
C SER A 653 -5.16 -19.46 -9.73
N SER A 654 -4.13 -18.66 -9.99
CA SER A 654 -3.53 -17.77 -8.99
C SER A 654 -4.44 -16.59 -8.72
N ARG A 655 -4.41 -16.02 -7.51
CA ARG A 655 -5.14 -14.79 -7.19
C ARG A 655 -4.61 -13.60 -7.99
N ASP A 656 -3.31 -13.58 -8.22
CA ASP A 656 -2.58 -12.55 -8.95
C ASP A 656 -1.79 -13.19 -10.10
N VAL A 657 -1.81 -12.55 -11.27
CA VAL A 657 -0.93 -12.85 -12.41
C VAL A 657 -0.33 -11.56 -12.93
N SER A 658 0.91 -11.61 -13.41
CA SER A 658 1.62 -10.45 -13.93
C SER A 658 2.43 -10.83 -15.16
N ILE A 659 2.73 -9.84 -16.00
CA ILE A 659 3.72 -10.05 -17.05
C ILE A 659 5.09 -10.30 -16.40
N MET A 660 5.89 -11.21 -16.95
CA MET A 660 7.11 -11.66 -16.28
C MET A 660 8.20 -10.59 -16.21
N THR A 661 8.30 -9.76 -17.25
CA THR A 661 9.31 -8.72 -17.38
C THR A 661 8.65 -7.38 -17.71
N VAL A 662 9.35 -6.30 -17.34
CA VAL A 662 9.02 -4.97 -17.84
C VAL A 662 9.22 -5.00 -19.36
N VAL A 663 8.18 -4.60 -20.08
CA VAL A 663 8.23 -4.48 -21.54
C VAL A 663 8.41 -3.03 -21.94
N GLU A 664 9.14 -2.78 -23.03
CA GLU A 664 9.24 -1.45 -23.63
C GLU A 664 8.28 -1.35 -24.81
N LEU A 665 7.28 -0.50 -24.69
CA LEU A 665 6.25 -0.28 -25.70
C LEU A 665 6.42 1.10 -26.34
N ASP A 666 6.19 1.18 -27.65
CA ASP A 666 6.40 2.40 -28.43
C ASP A 666 5.21 3.34 -28.34
N GLY A 667 5.48 4.62 -28.00
CA GLY A 667 4.51 5.70 -27.94
C GLY A 667 3.66 5.93 -29.18
N ASP A 668 4.16 5.53 -30.35
CA ASP A 668 3.49 5.77 -31.63
C ASP A 668 2.41 4.73 -31.95
N HIS A 669 2.36 3.64 -31.17
CA HIS A 669 1.33 2.62 -31.27
C HIS A 669 0.30 2.73 -30.14
N LYS A 670 -0.94 2.29 -30.44
CA LYS A 670 -1.98 2.10 -29.42
C LYS A 670 -2.06 0.64 -29.05
N TYR A 671 -2.00 0.35 -27.76
CA TYR A 671 -2.07 -1.01 -27.24
C TYR A 671 -3.38 -1.25 -26.49
N VAL A 672 -3.77 -2.50 -26.39
CA VAL A 672 -4.95 -2.96 -25.67
C VAL A 672 -4.53 -4.08 -24.73
N ALA A 673 -4.71 -3.85 -23.43
CA ALA A 673 -4.63 -4.88 -22.40
C ALA A 673 -5.99 -5.57 -22.26
N MET A 674 -5.99 -6.89 -22.34
CA MET A 674 -7.19 -7.71 -22.29
C MET A 674 -7.04 -8.80 -21.22
N PRO A 675 -7.60 -8.58 -20.02
CA PRO A 675 -7.75 -9.64 -19.03
C PRO A 675 -8.79 -10.66 -19.49
N ASN A 676 -8.46 -11.94 -19.39
CA ASN A 676 -9.31 -13.03 -19.86
C ASN A 676 -9.13 -14.30 -19.01
N THR A 677 -10.12 -15.18 -19.06
CA THR A 677 -10.11 -16.47 -18.35
C THR A 677 -9.89 -17.63 -19.32
N TYR A 678 -9.45 -18.77 -18.83
CA TYR A 678 -9.25 -19.96 -19.66
C TYR A 678 -10.58 -20.57 -20.16
N SER A 679 -11.65 -20.45 -19.37
CA SER A 679 -12.95 -21.04 -19.68
C SER A 679 -13.97 -19.98 -20.07
N VAL A 680 -14.70 -20.22 -21.16
CA VAL A 680 -15.85 -19.39 -21.56
C VAL A 680 -16.98 -19.55 -20.53
N ARG A 681 -17.76 -18.49 -20.27
CA ARG A 681 -18.86 -18.45 -19.28
C ARG A 681 -18.43 -18.86 -17.87
N THR A 682 -17.24 -18.43 -17.45
CA THR A 682 -16.81 -18.54 -16.05
C THR A 682 -17.88 -17.88 -15.17
N LYS A 683 -18.43 -18.63 -14.22
CA LYS A 683 -19.50 -18.17 -13.31
C LYS A 683 -18.92 -17.47 -12.10
#